data_AF-A0AAG5CY78-F1
#
_entry.id   AF-A0AAG5CY78-F1
#
_cell.length_a   1.000
_cell.length_b   1.000
_cell.length_c   1.000
_cell.angle_alpha   90.00
_cell.angle_beta   90.00
_cell.angle_gamma   90.00
#
_symmetry.space_group_name_H-M   'P 1'
#
loop_
_entity.id
_entity.type
_entity.pdbx_description
1 polymer ?
#
loop_
_entity_poly.entity_id
_entity_poly.type
_entity_poly.pdbx_seq_one_letter_code
_entity_poly.pdbx_strand_id
1 'polypeptide(L)'
;MCLWVIAIEKYAKIYKVVEPKIKRQKAAERELGEVMQLLKSKQSELAEIEAKITMLMSKLDEKKREMKLLQDHNDLTAARLNRAGRLTSALADEEVRWRETVKQLTAEHFAVPGDVLVASAYVAYLGAFPIDYRRTLSEIWVSECKRLNIPSSPTFSLVQILGDSFQIRQWNMFGLPRDEISVENGIIATEGGRWPLMIDPQEQANRWIRNMEAENELRIIKLTDVNMMRILEICIRQGFPMLIEDVQETLDPVLGTVLMKQVFLQNGRLMIKLGDVDVDYDSNFRLYMSTKLANPHFLPEICIQVSLVNFLVSRSGLEDQLLAEIIKIELPEMEKQRNHLITTINTDKQQLLLLEDKILKVLYSSQGNILDDEELVESLNESKEMSTIIADRLIETERTELKIAATREKYRILAARGAILYFVVASLSEIDPMYQFSLRYFTQVYCSVVEQPHGPMDLPERLQSLLEGITFTVFANICRGLFEKHKHICGFLVAFAVCKEAQQFLDEEFSFIVRGPAQRKFSLEGKPPFVSDNQWIACCFLEVHDRTKFADLTKHLHRSMVIEIEDFREDLCLAPEPEQATIDWNERLRVSEKLMLVAALKDEFLVIAVMEFIRHTLGKRYTEPPKNTGLVSLYADISPTIPLVFVLSPGSDPMTALIKFAQERDCVEKLHSISLGQGQGPAAETLIEAGTKGGHWVFLQNCHLATSWMESMEKIVNRIALGLQTVDLGFRLFLSSMPVRTFPISVLENSVKVTNEPPKGLRSNLVRSLTELDRSWFEFHVLGRNWRALVFGLCMFHGVILERRKFGPLGWNITYEFSESDRECALRTLDIYCDREVRAAIPWDALEYINGEITYGGRVTDAWDQRCLRSILKRFSSSLIMVDQYCYSPSGVYHCPEALKMDEYMEYVEQLPIHDPPDVFGMHENANIIYNRNETRFFLDTLLESQTGGDALGEEAVAAMDKLCLDKIDSIRQAIASAIGCDELHASLLQRDAKNRIPSLTTVLLQEVERFDRLLGVIHDSLRDLEKAIQGFVVMSESLETIYRAFGNNQVPQLWHTKGYLSTKTLACWITDLQHRIEYVRNWCDKGLPVSSWICGLFFPQSFLTGTLQTYARKHNVPIDTLRFDFEVMDVTLQQSTIYNERATTDNGELFHGLRSPDDGVFIHGLFIEAGRWARSEGGLVDAKHRELIAHLPVVWLKPCTELEMGQRYEAPLY
;
A
#
# COMPACT_ATOMS: atom_id res chain seq x y z
N MET A 1 186.60 -13.91 23.75
CA MET A 1 186.51 -12.44 23.93
C MET A 1 186.26 -11.68 22.63
N CYS A 2 187.00 -11.87 21.53
CA CYS A 2 186.77 -11.10 20.28
C CYS A 2 185.35 -11.23 19.68
N LEU A 3 184.71 -12.42 19.75
CA LEU A 3 183.32 -12.61 19.30
C LEU A 3 182.28 -11.81 20.10
N TRP A 4 182.53 -11.56 21.40
CA TRP A 4 181.62 -10.82 22.26
C TRP A 4 181.64 -9.32 21.97
N VAL A 5 182.82 -8.76 21.68
CA VAL A 5 182.97 -7.36 21.29
C VAL A 5 182.30 -7.10 19.93
N ILE A 6 182.47 -8.02 18.96
CA ILE A 6 181.80 -7.93 17.65
C ILE A 6 180.27 -8.06 17.80
N ALA A 7 179.79 -8.91 18.70
CA ALA A 7 178.37 -9.08 18.97
C ALA A 7 177.75 -7.83 19.64
N ILE A 8 178.44 -7.19 20.60
CA ILE A 8 177.97 -5.95 21.22
C ILE A 8 177.97 -4.79 20.24
N GLU A 9 178.98 -4.68 19.37
CA GLU A 9 179.00 -3.63 18.35
C GLU A 9 177.86 -3.83 17.32
N LYS A 10 177.62 -5.08 16.88
CA LYS A 10 176.46 -5.40 16.03
C LYS A 10 175.13 -5.15 16.73
N TYR A 11 175.01 -5.51 18.02
CA TYR A 11 173.80 -5.24 18.80
C TYR A 11 173.57 -3.74 18.97
N ALA A 12 174.60 -2.95 19.27
CA ALA A 12 174.49 -1.50 19.39
C ALA A 12 174.08 -0.83 18.07
N LYS A 13 174.59 -1.33 16.93
CA LYS A 13 174.18 -0.87 15.59
C LYS A 13 172.73 -1.23 15.27
N ILE A 14 172.28 -2.45 15.61
CA ILE A 14 170.89 -2.89 15.39
C ILE A 14 169.92 -2.18 16.35
N TYR A 15 170.29 -2.02 17.62
CA TYR A 15 169.45 -1.42 18.65
C TYR A 15 169.12 0.05 18.32
N LYS A 16 170.07 0.81 17.74
CA LYS A 16 169.81 2.17 17.23
C LYS A 16 168.75 2.23 16.13
N VAL A 17 168.54 1.16 15.38
CA VAL A 17 167.50 1.08 14.32
C VAL A 17 166.16 0.58 14.88
N VAL A 18 166.17 -0.29 15.91
CA VAL A 18 164.97 -0.92 16.46
C VAL A 18 164.27 -0.07 17.53
N GLU A 19 165.00 0.72 18.32
CA GLU A 19 164.42 1.59 19.36
C GLU A 19 163.25 2.49 18.88
N PRO A 20 163.34 3.21 17.74
CA PRO A 20 162.22 4.02 17.25
C PRO A 20 161.02 3.17 16.79
N LYS A 21 161.23 1.93 16.33
CA LYS A 21 160.13 1.04 15.92
C LYS A 21 159.36 0.50 17.13
N ILE A 22 160.04 0.16 18.23
CA ILE A 22 159.39 -0.27 19.48
C ILE A 22 158.57 0.87 20.10
N LYS A 23 159.07 2.11 20.06
CA LYS A 23 158.31 3.29 20.53
C LYS A 23 157.05 3.55 19.69
N ARG A 24 157.11 3.37 18.37
CA ARG A 24 155.93 3.50 17.48
C ARG A 24 154.87 2.41 17.73
N GLN A 25 155.28 1.16 17.97
CA GLN A 25 154.32 0.09 18.26
C GLN A 25 153.56 0.35 19.57
N LYS A 26 154.27 0.74 20.65
CA LYS A 26 153.63 1.07 21.93
C LYS A 26 152.69 2.28 21.85
N ALA A 27 152.98 3.25 20.98
CA ALA A 27 152.09 4.38 20.75
C ALA A 27 150.80 3.94 20.05
N ALA A 28 150.90 3.12 19.00
CA ALA A 28 149.74 2.60 18.26
C ALA A 28 148.88 1.64 19.09
N GLU A 29 149.48 0.80 19.94
CA GLU A 29 148.75 -0.09 20.85
C GLU A 29 147.95 0.70 21.91
N ARG A 30 148.47 1.86 22.35
CA ARG A 30 147.78 2.73 23.30
C ARG A 30 146.59 3.45 22.64
N GLU A 31 146.76 3.97 21.43
CA GLU A 31 145.66 4.54 20.63
C GLU A 31 144.56 3.51 20.32
N LEU A 32 144.94 2.28 19.94
CA LEU A 32 143.97 1.22 19.64
C LEU A 32 143.14 0.83 20.89
N GLY A 33 143.78 0.81 22.07
CA GLY A 33 143.11 0.53 23.34
C GLY A 33 142.07 1.60 23.70
N GLU A 34 142.39 2.87 23.54
CA GLU A 34 141.47 3.99 23.80
C GLU A 34 140.27 3.96 22.83
N VAL A 35 140.50 3.70 21.55
CA VAL A 35 139.43 3.62 20.53
C VAL A 35 138.51 2.42 20.76
N MET A 36 139.03 1.26 21.15
CA MET A 36 138.20 0.08 21.46
C MET A 36 137.32 0.28 22.69
N GLN A 37 137.80 1.01 23.70
CA GLN A 37 137.03 1.32 24.89
C GLN A 37 135.86 2.28 24.57
N LEU A 38 136.12 3.27 23.72
CA LEU A 38 135.10 4.20 23.21
C LEU A 38 134.05 3.48 22.34
N LEU A 39 134.49 2.56 21.47
CA LEU A 39 133.59 1.77 20.62
C LEU A 39 132.62 0.93 21.47
N LYS A 40 133.13 0.29 22.52
CA LYS A 40 132.32 -0.56 23.42
C LYS A 40 131.30 0.26 24.22
N SER A 41 131.67 1.47 24.65
CA SER A 41 130.75 2.44 25.27
C SER A 41 129.61 2.83 24.30
N LYS A 42 129.94 3.17 23.06
CA LYS A 42 128.93 3.58 22.06
C LYS A 42 128.04 2.44 21.59
N GLN A 43 128.55 1.20 21.52
CA GLN A 43 127.72 0.02 21.24
C GLN A 43 126.74 -0.29 22.39
N SER A 44 127.14 -0.07 23.65
CA SER A 44 126.24 -0.20 24.81
C SER A 44 125.12 0.85 24.80
N GLU A 45 125.45 2.11 24.51
CA GLU A 45 124.46 3.20 24.38
C GLU A 45 123.47 2.94 23.23
N LEU A 46 123.95 2.43 22.09
CA LEU A 46 123.10 2.08 20.96
C LEU A 46 122.12 0.96 21.31
N ALA A 47 122.59 -0.10 21.99
CA ALA A 47 121.73 -1.22 22.40
C ALA A 47 120.64 -0.80 23.40
N GLU A 48 120.92 0.13 24.32
CA GLU A 48 119.90 0.70 25.21
C GLU A 48 118.86 1.54 24.47
N ILE A 49 119.29 2.32 23.47
CA ILE A 49 118.39 3.14 22.65
C ILE A 49 117.52 2.24 21.77
N GLU A 50 118.10 1.22 21.14
CA GLU A 50 117.36 0.22 20.36
C GLU A 50 116.32 -0.48 21.23
N ALA A 51 116.68 -0.96 22.42
CA ALA A 51 115.72 -1.57 23.35
C ALA A 51 114.59 -0.61 23.76
N LYS A 52 114.89 0.69 23.96
CA LYS A 52 113.86 1.72 24.21
C LYS A 52 112.96 1.95 23.01
N ILE A 53 113.50 1.95 21.78
CA ILE A 53 112.72 2.08 20.55
C ILE A 53 111.78 0.89 20.37
N THR A 54 112.26 -0.34 20.60
CA THR A 54 111.41 -1.54 20.50
C THR A 54 110.28 -1.53 21.54
N MET A 55 110.56 -1.10 22.78
CA MET A 55 109.54 -0.94 23.81
C MET A 55 108.53 0.16 23.47
N LEU A 56 108.98 1.28 22.89
CA LEU A 56 108.10 2.36 22.46
C LEU A 56 107.25 1.96 21.24
N MET A 57 107.81 1.19 20.30
CA MET A 57 107.07 0.62 19.17
C MET A 57 106.00 -0.36 19.65
N SER A 58 106.32 -1.27 20.58
CA SER A 58 105.31 -2.20 21.11
C SER A 58 104.17 -1.46 21.83
N LYS A 59 104.49 -0.43 22.61
CA LYS A 59 103.49 0.44 23.27
C LYS A 59 102.66 1.23 22.26
N LEU A 60 103.27 1.72 21.18
CA LEU A 60 102.58 2.44 20.12
C LEU A 60 101.59 1.53 19.38
N ASP A 61 101.98 0.29 19.07
CA ASP A 61 101.10 -0.68 18.40
C ASP A 61 99.98 -1.20 19.32
N GLU A 62 100.23 -1.32 20.62
CA GLU A 62 99.22 -1.63 21.62
C GLU A 62 98.22 -0.47 21.75
N LYS A 63 98.71 0.77 21.84
CA LYS A 63 97.85 1.97 21.88
C LYS A 63 97.10 2.24 20.58
N LYS A 64 97.67 1.90 19.42
CA LYS A 64 96.96 1.96 18.13
C LYS A 64 95.86 0.91 18.04
N ARG A 65 96.08 -0.30 18.56
CA ARG A 65 95.03 -1.33 18.66
C ARG A 65 93.91 -0.91 19.60
N GLU A 66 94.25 -0.37 20.77
CA GLU A 66 93.25 0.20 21.69
C GLU A 66 92.50 1.37 21.06
N MET A 67 93.19 2.28 20.37
CA MET A 67 92.57 3.40 19.67
C MET A 67 91.60 2.92 18.59
N LYS A 68 92.00 1.93 17.79
CA LYS A 68 91.15 1.37 16.74
C LYS A 68 89.94 0.64 17.33
N LEU A 69 90.13 -0.16 18.37
CA LEU A 69 89.03 -0.80 19.11
C LEU A 69 88.05 0.21 19.69
N LEU A 70 88.56 1.29 20.29
CA LEU A 70 87.73 2.37 20.84
C LEU A 70 87.00 3.15 19.74
N GLN A 71 87.65 3.35 18.59
CA GLN A 71 87.06 4.03 17.44
C GLN A 71 85.95 3.17 16.81
N ASP A 72 86.21 1.88 16.57
CA ASP A 72 85.21 0.91 16.11
C ASP A 72 84.03 0.82 17.10
N HIS A 73 84.30 0.85 18.41
CA HIS A 73 83.26 0.91 19.45
C HIS A 73 82.46 2.22 19.38
N ASN A 74 83.11 3.35 19.19
CA ASN A 74 82.45 4.66 19.12
C ASN A 74 81.57 4.74 17.86
N ASP A 75 82.07 4.29 16.72
CA ASP A 75 81.34 4.27 15.45
C ASP A 75 80.13 3.33 15.53
N LEU A 76 80.29 2.14 16.11
CA LEU A 76 79.19 1.20 16.37
C LEU A 76 78.15 1.82 17.33
N THR A 77 78.59 2.51 18.37
CA THR A 77 77.70 3.16 19.35
C THR A 77 76.95 4.34 18.72
N ALA A 78 77.61 5.12 17.87
CA ALA A 78 76.99 6.22 17.13
C ALA A 78 75.95 5.70 16.13
N ALA A 79 76.25 4.62 15.41
CA ALA A 79 75.30 3.96 14.51
C ALA A 79 74.08 3.41 15.28
N ARG A 80 74.31 2.72 16.41
CA ARG A 80 73.25 2.24 17.30
C ARG A 80 72.40 3.38 17.87
N LEU A 81 73.02 4.50 18.24
CA LEU A 81 72.31 5.67 18.77
C LEU A 81 71.40 6.31 17.70
N ASN A 82 71.89 6.40 16.46
CA ASN A 82 71.11 6.92 15.34
C ASN A 82 69.93 5.98 15.00
N ARG A 83 70.18 4.66 14.94
CA ARG A 83 69.14 3.64 14.77
C ARG A 83 68.12 3.65 15.91
N ALA A 84 68.57 3.78 17.16
CA ALA A 84 67.70 3.90 18.32
C ALA A 84 66.82 5.15 18.27
N GLY A 85 67.38 6.30 17.85
CA GLY A 85 66.63 7.53 17.65
C GLY A 85 65.54 7.42 16.58
N ARG A 86 65.86 6.79 15.44
CA ARG A 86 64.87 6.52 14.38
C ARG A 86 63.77 5.56 14.85
N LEU A 87 64.15 4.47 15.51
CA LEU A 87 63.21 3.45 15.99
C LEU A 87 62.27 4.00 17.09
N THR A 88 62.80 4.80 18.03
CA THR A 88 61.97 5.45 19.06
C THR A 88 61.03 6.49 18.44
N SER A 89 61.48 7.28 17.47
CA SER A 89 60.60 8.19 16.75
C SER A 89 59.54 7.47 15.91
N ALA A 90 59.84 6.30 15.35
CA ALA A 90 58.89 5.53 14.58
C ALA A 90 57.80 4.93 15.48
N LEU A 91 58.17 4.36 16.62
CA LEU A 91 57.28 3.65 17.54
C LEU A 91 56.53 4.56 18.52
N ALA A 92 57.00 5.79 18.78
CA ALA A 92 56.35 6.69 19.75
C ALA A 92 54.89 7.03 19.37
N ASP A 93 54.62 7.28 18.08
CA ASP A 93 53.27 7.60 17.61
C ASP A 93 52.37 6.35 17.64
N GLU A 94 52.91 5.19 17.27
CA GLU A 94 52.19 3.91 17.34
C GLU A 94 51.90 3.52 18.79
N GLU A 95 52.80 3.80 19.73
CA GLU A 95 52.56 3.57 21.16
C GLU A 95 51.37 4.38 21.67
N VAL A 96 51.26 5.66 21.27
CA VAL A 96 50.13 6.52 21.64
C VAL A 96 48.84 5.97 21.05
N ARG A 97 48.85 5.64 19.75
CA ARG A 97 47.70 5.07 19.04
C ARG A 97 47.25 3.74 19.66
N TRP A 98 48.15 2.80 19.90
CA TRP A 98 47.82 1.52 20.55
C TRP A 98 47.31 1.74 21.96
N ARG A 99 47.87 2.70 22.71
CA ARG A 99 47.37 3.03 24.05
C ARG A 99 45.96 3.60 24.02
N GLU A 100 45.62 4.41 23.03
CA GLU A 100 44.24 4.91 22.82
C GLU A 100 43.30 3.79 22.37
N THR A 101 43.73 2.96 21.42
CA THR A 101 42.97 1.81 20.91
C THR A 101 42.69 0.81 22.03
N VAL A 102 43.70 0.50 22.86
CA VAL A 102 43.54 -0.37 24.03
C VAL A 102 42.57 0.26 25.04
N LYS A 103 42.61 1.57 25.28
CA LYS A 103 41.62 2.23 26.15
C LYS A 103 40.20 2.10 25.61
N GLN A 104 40.01 2.31 24.31
CA GLN A 104 38.71 2.16 23.65
C GLN A 104 38.21 0.71 23.73
N LEU A 105 39.02 -0.25 23.29
CA LEU A 105 38.71 -1.67 23.36
C LEU A 105 38.45 -2.15 24.79
N THR A 106 39.15 -1.61 25.79
CA THR A 106 38.89 -1.94 27.21
C THR A 106 37.54 -1.40 27.68
N ALA A 107 37.15 -0.21 27.24
CA ALA A 107 35.85 0.37 27.55
C ALA A 107 34.71 -0.41 26.84
N GLU A 108 34.91 -0.78 25.57
CA GLU A 108 33.98 -1.62 24.81
C GLU A 108 33.87 -3.01 25.45
N HIS A 109 35.00 -3.66 25.77
CA HIS A 109 35.03 -4.97 26.42
C HIS A 109 34.27 -4.98 27.75
N PHE A 110 34.31 -3.88 28.50
CA PHE A 110 33.52 -3.74 29.72
C PHE A 110 32.01 -3.71 29.43
N ALA A 111 31.56 -3.10 28.33
CA ALA A 111 30.16 -2.98 27.92
C ALA A 111 29.60 -4.19 27.15
N VAL A 112 30.46 -5.08 26.63
CA VAL A 112 30.08 -6.29 25.87
C VAL A 112 28.96 -7.12 26.51
N PRO A 113 28.93 -7.41 27.83
CA PRO A 113 27.89 -8.26 28.39
C PRO A 113 26.47 -7.74 28.19
N GLY A 114 26.25 -6.43 28.36
CA GLY A 114 24.95 -5.82 28.11
C GLY A 114 24.63 -5.74 26.62
N ASP A 115 25.61 -5.33 25.81
CA ASP A 115 25.43 -5.14 24.37
C ASP A 115 25.13 -6.48 23.66
N VAL A 116 25.82 -7.56 24.02
CA VAL A 116 25.58 -8.91 23.48
C VAL A 116 24.25 -9.47 23.97
N LEU A 117 23.83 -9.18 25.21
CA LEU A 117 22.53 -9.62 25.72
C LEU A 117 21.38 -9.00 24.90
N VAL A 118 21.44 -7.68 24.70
CA VAL A 118 20.45 -6.95 23.90
C VAL A 118 20.52 -7.38 22.43
N ALA A 119 21.71 -7.54 21.85
CA ALA A 119 21.87 -8.02 20.47
C ALA A 119 21.34 -9.44 20.26
N SER A 120 21.59 -10.35 21.21
CA SER A 120 21.07 -11.73 21.15
C SER A 120 19.54 -11.75 21.25
N ALA A 121 18.96 -10.94 22.13
CA ALA A 121 17.51 -10.79 22.22
C ALA A 121 16.92 -10.17 20.93
N TYR A 122 17.64 -9.23 20.32
CA TYR A 122 17.28 -8.59 19.06
C TYR A 122 17.18 -9.61 17.92
N VAL A 123 18.24 -10.41 17.71
CA VAL A 123 18.28 -11.42 16.65
C VAL A 123 17.25 -12.54 16.89
N ALA A 124 16.99 -12.91 18.15
CA ALA A 124 16.08 -14.00 18.48
C ALA A 124 14.59 -13.64 18.32
N TYR A 125 14.19 -12.43 18.70
CA TYR A 125 12.77 -12.06 18.83
C TYR A 125 12.32 -10.95 17.88
N LEU A 126 13.19 -10.03 17.50
CA LEU A 126 12.78 -8.79 16.84
C LEU A 126 12.66 -8.89 15.31
N GLY A 127 13.09 -9.99 14.71
CA GLY A 127 13.08 -10.18 13.25
C GLY A 127 11.72 -9.98 12.57
N ALA A 128 10.62 -10.38 13.20
CA ALA A 128 9.28 -10.26 12.61
C ALA A 128 8.69 -8.84 12.70
N PHE A 129 9.16 -8.01 13.64
CA PHE A 129 8.48 -6.76 13.98
C PHE A 129 8.95 -5.56 13.14
N PRO A 130 8.12 -4.52 12.99
CA PRO A 130 8.50 -3.25 12.37
C PRO A 130 9.56 -2.48 13.18
N ILE A 131 10.34 -1.63 12.50
CA ILE A 131 11.46 -0.89 13.08
C ILE A 131 11.09 -0.04 14.30
N ASP A 132 9.93 0.61 14.30
CA ASP A 132 9.51 1.49 15.41
C ASP A 132 9.29 0.69 16.69
N TYR A 133 8.72 -0.52 16.55
CA TYR A 133 8.54 -1.44 17.67
C TYR A 133 9.88 -2.02 18.14
N ARG A 134 10.78 -2.37 17.20
CA ARG A 134 12.14 -2.83 17.53
C ARG A 134 12.92 -1.78 18.33
N ARG A 135 12.85 -0.50 17.92
CA ARG A 135 13.50 0.61 18.62
C ARG A 135 12.92 0.80 20.01
N THR A 136 11.60 0.87 20.14
CA THR A 136 10.92 1.01 21.45
C THR A 136 11.33 -0.11 22.40
N LEU A 137 11.36 -1.37 21.94
CA LEU A 137 11.80 -2.49 22.76
C LEU A 137 13.29 -2.43 23.10
N SER A 138 14.15 -2.05 22.14
CA SER A 138 15.58 -1.90 22.39
C SER A 138 15.87 -0.83 23.46
N GLU A 139 15.13 0.29 23.45
CA GLU A 139 15.23 1.35 24.45
C GLU A 139 14.80 0.86 25.83
N ILE A 140 13.69 0.10 25.89
CA ILE A 140 13.23 -0.54 27.13
C ILE A 140 14.30 -1.49 27.65
N TRP A 141 14.87 -2.36 26.81
CA TRP A 141 15.91 -3.32 27.22
C TRP A 141 17.19 -2.64 27.70
N VAL A 142 17.64 -1.58 27.03
CA VAL A 142 18.79 -0.78 27.47
C VAL A 142 18.49 -0.07 28.79
N SER A 143 17.27 0.44 28.98
CA SER A 143 16.86 1.07 30.26
C SER A 143 16.85 0.07 31.42
N GLU A 144 16.43 -1.16 31.17
CA GLU A 144 16.43 -2.25 32.15
C GLU A 144 17.85 -2.74 32.46
N CYS A 145 18.74 -2.81 31.47
CA CYS A 145 20.15 -3.10 31.68
C CYS A 145 20.79 -2.05 32.60
N LYS A 146 20.48 -0.76 32.39
CA LYS A 146 20.93 0.34 33.27
C LYS A 146 20.35 0.20 34.68
N ARG A 147 19.05 -0.13 34.81
CA ARG A 147 18.41 -0.35 36.11
C ARG A 147 19.04 -1.50 36.90
N LEU A 148 19.46 -2.57 36.22
CA LEU A 148 20.09 -3.75 36.80
C LEU A 148 21.61 -3.60 36.99
N ASN A 149 22.18 -2.44 36.67
CA ASN A 149 23.63 -2.18 36.68
C ASN A 149 24.44 -3.14 35.81
N ILE A 150 23.89 -3.57 34.68
CA ILE A 150 24.62 -4.33 33.67
C ILE A 150 25.43 -3.34 32.82
N PRO A 151 26.76 -3.50 32.73
CA PRO A 151 27.59 -2.71 31.83
C PRO A 151 27.06 -2.75 30.39
N SER A 152 26.75 -1.59 29.82
CA SER A 152 26.19 -1.46 28.47
C SER A 152 26.64 -0.15 27.85
N SER A 153 26.70 -0.11 26.53
CA SER A 153 27.02 1.09 25.77
C SER A 153 25.88 2.12 25.90
N PRO A 154 26.17 3.43 25.85
CA PRO A 154 25.15 4.47 25.96
C PRO A 154 24.15 4.46 24.80
N THR A 155 24.58 3.97 23.63
CA THR A 155 23.79 3.89 22.39
C THR A 155 23.91 2.46 21.86
N PHE A 156 22.78 1.77 21.70
CA PHE A 156 22.75 0.41 21.15
C PHE A 156 22.57 0.46 19.63
N SER A 157 23.41 -0.25 18.89
CA SER A 157 23.28 -0.44 17.44
C SER A 157 23.67 -1.86 17.07
N LEU A 158 22.75 -2.62 16.48
CA LEU A 158 23.00 -4.00 16.07
C LEU A 158 24.13 -4.09 15.03
N VAL A 159 24.14 -3.14 14.08
CA VAL A 159 25.11 -3.10 12.98
C VAL A 159 26.54 -2.91 13.50
N GLN A 160 26.73 -2.16 14.57
CA GLN A 160 28.07 -1.97 15.15
C GLN A 160 28.55 -3.18 15.95
N ILE A 161 27.63 -3.93 16.57
CA ILE A 161 27.97 -5.03 17.47
C ILE A 161 28.21 -6.34 16.70
N LEU A 162 27.30 -6.68 15.77
CA LEU A 162 27.34 -7.94 15.01
C LEU A 162 27.70 -7.75 13.53
N GLY A 163 27.61 -6.52 13.01
CA GLY A 163 27.79 -6.27 11.59
C GLY A 163 29.25 -6.14 11.19
N ASP A 164 29.72 -7.01 10.28
CA ASP A 164 30.96 -6.77 9.56
C ASP A 164 30.72 -5.79 8.41
N SER A 165 31.40 -4.65 8.46
CA SER A 165 31.35 -3.60 7.44
C SER A 165 31.68 -4.10 6.03
N PHE A 166 32.51 -5.14 5.90
CA PHE A 166 32.84 -5.73 4.60
C PHE A 166 31.70 -6.60 4.07
N GLN A 167 31.16 -7.51 4.89
CA GLN A 167 30.01 -8.35 4.51
C GLN A 167 28.79 -7.52 4.14
N ILE A 168 28.47 -6.48 4.92
CA ILE A 168 27.34 -5.58 4.64
C ILE A 168 27.50 -4.94 3.26
N ARG A 169 28.72 -4.54 2.87
CA ARG A 169 28.99 -3.97 1.55
C ARG A 169 28.88 -5.00 0.43
N GLN A 170 29.28 -6.25 0.67
CA GLN A 170 29.03 -7.35 -0.28
C GLN A 170 27.54 -7.58 -0.48
N TRP A 171 26.74 -7.62 0.60
CA TRP A 171 25.29 -7.73 0.50
C TRP A 171 24.67 -6.60 -0.32
N ASN A 172 25.18 -5.38 -0.13
CA ASN A 172 24.76 -4.23 -0.94
C ASN A 172 25.10 -4.39 -2.43
N MET A 173 26.24 -4.99 -2.76
CA MET A 173 26.57 -5.37 -4.14
C MET A 173 25.63 -6.44 -4.70
N PHE A 174 25.20 -7.38 -3.86
CA PHE A 174 24.25 -8.44 -4.24
C PHE A 174 22.79 -7.97 -4.29
N GLY A 175 22.51 -6.69 -4.00
CA GLY A 175 21.19 -6.08 -4.18
C GLY A 175 20.38 -5.88 -2.90
N LEU A 176 20.96 -6.12 -1.73
CA LEU A 176 20.38 -5.64 -0.46
C LEU A 176 20.46 -4.10 -0.44
N PRO A 177 19.41 -3.38 -0.03
CA PRO A 177 19.52 -1.94 0.10
C PRO A 177 20.31 -1.55 1.34
N ARG A 178 20.80 -0.31 1.31
CA ARG A 178 21.67 0.26 2.34
C ARG A 178 20.92 0.83 3.55
N ASP A 179 19.61 0.63 3.62
CA ASP A 179 18.82 1.11 4.76
C ASP A 179 19.12 0.28 6.02
N GLU A 180 18.94 0.91 7.18
CA GLU A 180 19.24 0.30 8.47
C GLU A 180 18.46 -1.01 8.69
N ILE A 181 17.19 -1.04 8.26
CA ILE A 181 16.29 -2.20 8.43
C ILE A 181 16.75 -3.36 7.58
N SER A 182 17.05 -3.15 6.29
CA SER A 182 17.54 -4.23 5.42
C SER A 182 18.87 -4.78 5.90
N VAL A 183 19.78 -3.93 6.38
CA VAL A 183 21.05 -4.38 6.95
C VAL A 183 20.83 -5.20 8.22
N GLU A 184 19.97 -4.76 9.14
CA GLU A 184 19.58 -5.53 10.32
C GLU A 184 18.94 -6.87 9.95
N ASN A 185 18.02 -6.87 8.99
CA ASN A 185 17.37 -8.08 8.50
C ASN A 185 18.38 -9.03 7.85
N GLY A 186 19.37 -8.49 7.13
CA GLY A 186 20.49 -9.24 6.59
C GLY A 186 21.29 -9.93 7.69
N ILE A 187 21.64 -9.19 8.76
CA ILE A 187 22.33 -9.74 9.94
C ILE A 187 21.50 -10.85 10.59
N ILE A 188 20.19 -10.64 10.78
CA ILE A 188 19.29 -11.65 11.38
C ILE A 188 19.21 -12.90 10.50
N ALA A 189 19.19 -12.74 9.18
CA ALA A 189 19.12 -13.85 8.23
C ALA A 189 20.42 -14.67 8.16
N THR A 190 21.59 -14.04 8.36
CA THR A 190 22.89 -14.73 8.29
C THR A 190 23.38 -15.26 9.64
N GLU A 191 23.23 -14.47 10.71
CA GLU A 191 23.69 -14.79 12.07
C GLU A 191 22.64 -15.55 12.90
N GLY A 192 21.41 -15.67 12.37
CA GLY A 192 20.33 -16.41 13.01
C GLY A 192 20.66 -17.89 13.23
N GLY A 193 20.45 -18.38 14.46
CA GLY A 193 20.66 -19.79 14.80
C GLY A 193 19.67 -20.75 14.11
N ARG A 194 18.47 -20.27 13.77
CA ARG A 194 17.42 -21.00 13.04
C ARG A 194 17.39 -20.55 11.58
N TRP A 195 16.73 -21.33 10.73
CA TRP A 195 16.59 -20.98 9.31
C TRP A 195 15.67 -19.77 9.14
N PRO A 196 16.05 -18.78 8.32
CA PRO A 196 15.23 -17.59 8.11
C PRO A 196 14.05 -17.89 7.20
N LEU A 197 12.86 -17.46 7.64
CA LEU A 197 11.66 -17.35 6.81
C LEU A 197 11.37 -15.87 6.58
N MET A 198 11.59 -15.45 5.33
CA MET A 198 11.57 -14.05 4.91
C MET A 198 10.17 -13.68 4.42
N ILE A 199 9.54 -12.72 5.07
CA ILE A 199 8.28 -12.12 4.64
C ILE A 199 8.62 -11.01 3.66
N ASP A 200 8.49 -11.30 2.36
CA ASP A 200 9.03 -10.49 1.27
C ASP A 200 8.06 -10.43 0.07
N PRO A 201 6.97 -9.63 0.17
CA PRO A 201 6.04 -9.47 -0.94
C PRO A 201 6.67 -8.83 -2.18
N GLN A 202 7.72 -8.01 -2.02
CA GLN A 202 8.39 -7.31 -3.12
C GLN A 202 9.54 -8.12 -3.77
N GLU A 203 9.80 -9.35 -3.30
CA GLU A 203 10.87 -10.25 -3.75
C GLU A 203 12.29 -9.64 -3.67
N GLN A 204 12.51 -8.70 -2.75
CA GLN A 204 13.80 -8.06 -2.54
C GLN A 204 14.82 -9.02 -1.91
N ALA A 205 14.44 -9.68 -0.84
CA ALA A 205 15.26 -10.67 -0.15
C ALA A 205 15.51 -11.88 -1.06
N ASN A 206 14.48 -12.30 -1.81
CA ASN A 206 14.61 -13.38 -2.79
C ASN A 206 15.72 -13.09 -3.82
N ARG A 207 15.74 -11.89 -4.41
CA ARG A 207 16.80 -11.47 -5.35
C ARG A 207 18.17 -11.39 -4.70
N TRP A 208 18.23 -10.85 -3.50
CA TRP A 208 19.47 -10.76 -2.73
C TRP A 208 20.09 -12.14 -2.50
N ILE A 209 19.31 -13.12 -2.01
CA ILE A 209 19.79 -14.49 -1.79
C ILE A 209 20.19 -15.18 -3.10
N ARG A 210 19.42 -14.99 -4.18
CA ARG A 210 19.77 -15.53 -5.50
C ARG A 210 21.11 -15.02 -6.02
N ASN A 211 21.40 -13.73 -5.82
CA ASN A 211 22.67 -13.14 -6.25
C ASN A 211 23.83 -13.52 -5.33
N MET A 212 23.59 -13.60 -4.02
CA MET A 212 24.60 -13.95 -3.02
C MET A 212 25.06 -15.42 -3.17
N GLU A 213 24.12 -16.34 -3.37
CA GLU A 213 24.38 -17.79 -3.46
C GLU A 213 24.56 -18.28 -4.91
N ALA A 214 24.70 -17.37 -5.88
CA ALA A 214 24.85 -17.72 -7.29
C ALA A 214 26.09 -18.58 -7.57
N GLU A 215 27.20 -18.28 -6.88
CA GLU A 215 28.46 -19.04 -7.01
C GLU A 215 28.39 -20.40 -6.29
N ASN A 216 27.48 -20.58 -5.34
CA ASN A 216 27.35 -21.77 -4.49
C ASN A 216 26.33 -22.80 -5.03
N GLU A 217 25.87 -22.66 -6.28
CA GLU A 217 24.88 -23.54 -6.93
C GLU A 217 23.52 -23.63 -6.19
N LEU A 218 22.91 -22.48 -5.90
CA LEU A 218 21.57 -22.39 -5.27
C LEU A 218 20.49 -23.21 -6.01
N ARG A 219 19.77 -24.05 -5.27
CA ARG A 219 18.58 -24.77 -5.77
C ARG A 219 17.30 -24.08 -5.34
N ILE A 220 16.53 -23.60 -6.33
CA ILE A 220 15.25 -22.91 -6.12
C ILE A 220 14.11 -23.92 -6.34
N ILE A 221 13.23 -24.07 -5.34
CA ILE A 221 12.09 -24.98 -5.40
C ILE A 221 10.83 -24.34 -4.79
N LYS A 222 9.66 -24.89 -5.14
CA LYS A 222 8.37 -24.58 -4.49
C LYS A 222 7.88 -25.79 -3.71
N LEU A 223 7.08 -25.58 -2.66
CA LEU A 223 6.47 -26.66 -1.87
C LEU A 223 5.56 -27.60 -2.69
N THR A 224 5.04 -27.13 -3.82
CA THR A 224 4.15 -27.90 -4.71
C THR A 224 4.89 -28.84 -5.67
N ASP A 225 6.22 -28.81 -5.71
CA ASP A 225 6.99 -29.64 -6.64
C ASP A 225 7.15 -31.08 -6.12
N VAL A 226 6.78 -32.05 -6.96
CA VAL A 226 6.84 -33.49 -6.65
C VAL A 226 8.28 -33.96 -6.36
N ASN A 227 9.28 -33.27 -6.93
CA ASN A 227 10.69 -33.63 -6.77
C ASN A 227 11.38 -33.00 -5.55
N MET A 228 10.67 -32.21 -4.73
CA MET A 228 11.24 -31.49 -3.59
C MET A 228 12.12 -32.38 -2.70
N MET A 229 11.60 -33.53 -2.27
CA MET A 229 12.30 -34.44 -1.33
C MET A 229 13.64 -34.94 -1.88
N ARG A 230 13.67 -35.29 -3.17
CA ARG A 230 14.88 -35.78 -3.82
C ARG A 230 15.92 -34.67 -3.96
N ILE A 231 15.49 -33.44 -4.28
CA ILE A 231 16.39 -32.30 -4.38
C ILE A 231 16.94 -31.94 -2.99
N LEU A 232 16.09 -31.98 -1.96
CA LEU A 232 16.49 -31.73 -0.57
C LEU A 232 17.53 -32.74 -0.08
N GLU A 233 17.36 -34.03 -0.37
CA GLU A 233 18.35 -35.07 -0.07
C GLU A 233 19.71 -34.77 -0.73
N ILE A 234 19.70 -34.35 -2.00
CA ILE A 234 20.93 -34.01 -2.74
C ILE A 234 21.59 -32.77 -2.13
N CYS A 235 20.82 -31.73 -1.81
CA CYS A 235 21.34 -30.51 -1.21
C CYS A 235 21.96 -30.76 0.16
N ILE A 236 21.33 -31.58 1.01
CA ILE A 236 21.86 -31.93 2.34
C ILE A 236 23.16 -32.72 2.21
N ARG A 237 23.23 -33.68 1.27
CA ARG A 237 24.41 -34.54 1.07
C ARG A 237 25.60 -33.80 0.47
N GLN A 238 25.35 -32.85 -0.43
CA GLN A 238 26.40 -32.11 -1.16
C GLN A 238 26.71 -30.74 -0.54
N GLY A 239 25.89 -30.27 0.41
CA GLY A 239 26.03 -28.95 1.02
C GLY A 239 25.53 -27.79 0.16
N PHE A 240 24.72 -28.04 -0.88
CA PHE A 240 24.20 -26.96 -1.73
C PHE A 240 23.11 -26.16 -1.02
N PRO A 241 23.11 -24.82 -1.09
CA PRO A 241 22.07 -24.00 -0.52
C PRO A 241 20.73 -24.22 -1.26
N MET A 242 19.64 -24.15 -0.52
CA MET A 242 18.28 -24.32 -1.04
C MET A 242 17.39 -23.13 -0.66
N LEU A 243 16.64 -22.62 -1.63
CA LEU A 243 15.62 -21.58 -1.45
C LEU A 243 14.24 -22.15 -1.77
N ILE A 244 13.34 -22.12 -0.78
CA ILE A 244 11.94 -22.45 -0.94
C ILE A 244 11.15 -21.16 -1.17
N GLU A 245 10.50 -21.08 -2.33
CA GLU A 245 9.69 -19.92 -2.72
C GLU A 245 8.21 -20.14 -2.44
N ASP A 246 7.53 -19.04 -2.15
CA ASP A 246 6.07 -18.97 -2.06
C ASP A 246 5.50 -19.88 -0.96
N VAL A 247 6.14 -19.80 0.21
CA VAL A 247 5.69 -20.51 1.41
C VAL A 247 4.37 -19.90 1.87
N GLN A 248 3.33 -20.73 1.90
CA GLN A 248 2.01 -20.38 2.42
C GLN A 248 2.00 -20.44 3.96
N GLU A 249 0.84 -20.33 4.59
CA GLU A 249 0.70 -20.39 6.05
C GLU A 249 1.00 -21.79 6.65
N THR A 250 1.04 -22.82 5.81
CA THR A 250 1.32 -24.20 6.23
C THR A 250 2.65 -24.70 5.67
N LEU A 251 3.42 -25.36 6.53
CA LEU A 251 4.66 -26.06 6.18
C LEU A 251 4.45 -27.56 6.29
N ASP A 252 5.08 -28.34 5.41
CA ASP A 252 5.03 -29.80 5.47
C ASP A 252 5.75 -30.29 6.74
N PRO A 253 5.10 -31.08 7.62
CA PRO A 253 5.71 -31.63 8.82
C PRO A 253 7.02 -32.41 8.58
N VAL A 254 7.22 -32.95 7.38
CA VAL A 254 8.45 -33.67 7.00
C VAL A 254 9.70 -32.78 7.08
N LEU A 255 9.54 -31.46 6.89
CA LEU A 255 10.63 -30.50 7.03
C LEU A 255 11.02 -30.28 8.50
N GLY A 256 10.19 -30.68 9.48
CA GLY A 256 10.41 -30.41 10.89
C GLY A 256 11.78 -30.88 11.42
N THR A 257 12.29 -32.04 10.94
CA THR A 257 13.61 -32.54 11.36
C THR A 257 14.76 -31.67 10.85
N VAL A 258 14.63 -31.14 9.63
CA VAL A 258 15.59 -30.22 8.99
C VAL A 258 15.50 -28.83 9.61
N LEU A 259 14.27 -28.35 9.87
CA LEU A 259 14.03 -27.04 10.46
C LEU A 259 14.60 -26.93 11.88
N MET A 260 14.40 -27.97 12.70
CA MET A 260 14.97 -28.05 14.05
C MET A 260 16.44 -28.48 14.09
N LYS A 261 17.08 -28.76 12.93
CA LYS A 261 18.47 -29.24 12.84
C LYS A 261 18.73 -30.47 13.73
N GLN A 262 17.86 -31.48 13.69
CA GLN A 262 17.97 -32.70 14.49
C GLN A 262 19.05 -33.65 13.93
N VAL A 263 20.31 -33.22 14.00
CA VAL A 263 21.48 -33.98 13.52
C VAL A 263 21.97 -34.92 14.62
N PHE A 264 22.26 -36.17 14.26
CA PHE A 264 22.86 -37.15 15.16
C PHE A 264 24.15 -37.71 14.58
N LEU A 265 25.07 -38.10 15.45
CA LEU A 265 26.35 -38.67 15.05
C LEU A 265 26.24 -40.19 14.93
N GLN A 266 26.44 -40.73 13.73
CA GLN A 266 26.47 -42.17 13.50
C GLN A 266 27.76 -42.54 12.76
N ASN A 267 28.54 -43.48 13.32
CA ASN A 267 29.82 -43.93 12.75
C ASN A 267 30.82 -42.79 12.42
N GLY A 268 30.81 -41.71 13.22
CA GLY A 268 31.69 -40.55 13.02
C GLY A 268 31.27 -39.60 11.90
N ARG A 269 30.12 -39.82 11.26
CA ARG A 269 29.49 -38.89 10.31
C ARG A 269 28.27 -38.24 10.95
N LEU A 270 28.05 -36.97 10.62
CA LEU A 270 26.83 -36.25 10.97
C LEU A 270 25.73 -36.71 10.02
N MET A 271 24.63 -37.23 10.56
CA MET A 271 23.48 -37.71 9.79
C MET A 271 22.21 -37.01 10.26
N ILE A 272 21.28 -36.81 9.35
CA ILE A 272 19.96 -36.26 9.63
C ILE A 272 18.89 -37.22 9.12
N LYS A 273 17.81 -37.39 9.89
CA LYS A 273 16.69 -38.24 9.49
C LYS A 273 15.70 -37.41 8.67
N LEU A 274 15.54 -37.76 7.40
CA LEU A 274 14.59 -37.14 6.48
C LEU A 274 13.47 -38.14 6.17
N GLY A 275 12.32 -37.98 6.82
CA GLY A 275 11.24 -38.99 6.77
C GLY A 275 11.71 -40.31 7.38
N ASP A 276 11.79 -41.37 6.56
CA ASP A 276 12.27 -42.69 6.97
C ASP A 276 13.74 -42.97 6.57
N VAL A 277 14.41 -42.03 5.91
CA VAL A 277 15.76 -42.21 5.36
C VAL A 277 16.78 -41.39 6.14
N ASP A 278 17.91 -41.99 6.49
CA ASP A 278 19.04 -41.29 7.10
C ASP A 278 19.97 -40.76 6.00
N VAL A 279 20.28 -39.47 6.04
CA VAL A 279 21.06 -38.75 5.03
C VAL A 279 22.31 -38.14 5.68
N ASP A 280 23.48 -38.29 5.03
CA ASP A 280 24.73 -37.62 5.43
C ASP A 280 24.51 -36.08 5.40
N TYR A 281 24.78 -35.40 6.51
CA TYR A 281 24.59 -33.96 6.67
C TYR A 281 25.90 -33.21 6.47
N ASP A 282 25.96 -32.33 5.46
CA ASP A 282 27.06 -31.40 5.25
C ASP A 282 26.85 -30.08 6.02
N SER A 283 27.90 -29.60 6.69
CA SER A 283 27.84 -28.37 7.51
C SER A 283 27.67 -27.09 6.70
N ASN A 284 27.96 -27.10 5.39
CA ASN A 284 27.80 -25.95 4.50
C ASN A 284 26.37 -25.79 3.99
N PHE A 285 25.50 -26.79 4.19
CA PHE A 285 24.10 -26.71 3.77
C PHE A 285 23.39 -25.51 4.43
N ARG A 286 22.68 -24.71 3.62
CA ARG A 286 21.87 -23.58 4.06
C ARG A 286 20.45 -23.67 3.47
N LEU A 287 19.44 -23.39 4.30
CA LEU A 287 18.04 -23.37 3.89
C LEU A 287 17.46 -21.95 4.07
N TYR A 288 16.88 -21.43 2.99
CA TYR A 288 16.18 -20.14 2.95
C TYR A 288 14.71 -20.37 2.58
N MET A 289 13.81 -19.62 3.20
CA MET A 289 12.39 -19.64 2.87
C MET A 289 11.90 -18.22 2.61
N SER A 290 11.02 -18.05 1.61
CA SER A 290 10.40 -16.77 1.30
C SER A 290 8.89 -16.91 1.12
N THR A 291 8.14 -15.93 1.61
CA THR A 291 6.69 -15.82 1.39
C THR A 291 6.35 -14.48 0.75
N LYS A 292 5.38 -14.50 -0.17
CA LYS A 292 4.84 -13.31 -0.82
C LYS A 292 3.69 -12.67 -0.05
N LEU A 293 3.16 -13.36 0.96
CA LEU A 293 2.08 -12.83 1.78
C LEU A 293 2.65 -11.70 2.65
N ALA A 294 2.03 -10.52 2.61
CA ALA A 294 2.48 -9.38 3.42
C ALA A 294 2.29 -9.64 4.92
N ASN A 295 1.13 -10.22 5.30
CA ASN A 295 0.76 -10.52 6.67
C ASN A 295 0.30 -11.99 6.80
N PRO A 296 1.22 -12.98 6.81
CA PRO A 296 0.89 -14.38 6.98
C PRO A 296 0.58 -14.73 8.46
N HIS A 297 -0.45 -15.54 8.69
CA HIS A 297 -0.75 -16.05 10.04
C HIS A 297 -0.10 -17.42 10.28
N PHE A 298 1.10 -17.40 10.87
CA PHE A 298 1.80 -18.63 11.23
C PHE A 298 1.35 -19.20 12.58
N LEU A 299 1.19 -20.52 12.63
CA LEU A 299 0.97 -21.24 13.88
C LEU A 299 2.20 -21.08 14.81
N PRO A 300 2.02 -21.01 16.14
CA PRO A 300 3.13 -20.89 17.09
C PRO A 300 4.21 -21.97 16.94
N GLU A 301 3.83 -23.17 16.48
CA GLU A 301 4.76 -24.26 16.19
C GLU A 301 5.79 -23.88 15.11
N ILE A 302 5.35 -23.21 14.05
CA ILE A 302 6.22 -22.73 12.97
C ILE A 302 7.15 -21.64 13.51
N CYS A 303 6.62 -20.68 14.26
CA CYS A 303 7.40 -19.58 14.85
C CYS A 303 8.53 -20.03 15.79
N ILE A 304 8.42 -21.23 16.38
CA ILE A 304 9.47 -21.83 17.22
C ILE A 304 10.55 -22.48 16.34
N GLN A 305 10.18 -23.03 15.19
CA GLN A 305 11.09 -23.77 14.30
C GLN A 305 11.94 -22.85 13.42
N VAL A 306 11.38 -21.73 12.96
CA VAL A 306 12.06 -20.80 12.04
C VAL A 306 12.34 -19.44 12.68
N SER A 307 13.28 -18.69 12.12
CA SER A 307 13.47 -17.27 12.42
C SER A 307 12.66 -16.45 11.43
N LEU A 308 11.59 -15.81 11.90
CA LEU A 308 10.78 -14.91 11.06
C LEU A 308 11.53 -13.60 10.85
N VAL A 309 11.70 -13.19 9.59
CA VAL A 309 12.36 -11.93 9.22
C VAL A 309 11.44 -11.13 8.30
N ASN A 310 11.09 -9.93 8.72
CA ASN A 310 10.20 -9.06 7.99
C ASN A 310 11.00 -8.16 7.02
N PHE A 311 10.90 -8.44 5.72
CA PHE A 311 11.51 -7.68 4.63
C PHE A 311 10.53 -6.71 3.95
N LEU A 312 9.39 -6.39 4.59
CA LEU A 312 8.50 -5.34 4.11
C LEU A 312 9.25 -4.02 3.96
N VAL A 313 9.12 -3.42 2.77
CA VAL A 313 9.77 -2.15 2.46
C VAL A 313 9.12 -1.03 3.28
N SER A 314 9.92 -0.35 4.11
CA SER A 314 9.50 0.80 4.89
C SER A 314 9.51 2.10 4.06
N ARG A 315 8.87 3.16 4.57
CA ARG A 315 8.86 4.49 3.92
C ARG A 315 10.26 5.05 3.71
N SER A 316 11.09 4.99 4.76
CA SER A 316 12.48 5.44 4.68
C SER A 316 13.33 4.54 3.78
N GLY A 317 13.11 3.23 3.82
CA GLY A 317 13.82 2.27 2.97
C GLY A 317 13.57 2.53 1.49
N LEU A 318 12.31 2.76 1.11
CA LEU A 318 11.97 3.10 -0.27
C LEU A 318 12.48 4.48 -0.70
N GLU A 319 12.41 5.47 0.19
CA GLU A 319 12.98 6.80 -0.05
C GLU A 319 14.48 6.68 -0.41
N ASP A 320 15.26 5.92 0.35
CA ASP A 320 16.68 5.73 0.07
C ASP A 320 16.95 4.99 -1.24
N GLN A 321 16.11 3.99 -1.58
CA GLN A 321 16.17 3.25 -2.85
C GLN A 321 15.88 4.17 -4.05
N LEU A 322 14.79 4.95 -4.00
CA LEU A 322 14.43 5.88 -5.07
C LEU A 322 15.49 6.98 -5.22
N LEU A 323 16.03 7.48 -4.10
CA LEU A 323 17.11 8.46 -4.13
C LEU A 323 18.37 7.92 -4.84
N ALA A 324 18.69 6.64 -4.66
CA ALA A 324 19.81 6.01 -5.36
C ALA A 324 19.57 5.94 -6.89
N GLU A 325 18.36 5.57 -7.32
CA GLU A 325 18.01 5.52 -8.75
C GLU A 325 17.98 6.91 -9.41
N ILE A 326 17.46 7.95 -8.73
CA ILE A 326 17.48 9.32 -9.24
C ILE A 326 18.91 9.79 -9.51
N ILE A 327 19.82 9.57 -8.56
CA ILE A 327 21.21 10.03 -8.68
C ILE A 327 21.94 9.27 -9.78
N LYS A 328 21.62 7.99 -9.96
CA LYS A 328 22.16 7.18 -11.06
C LYS A 328 21.78 7.73 -12.43
N ILE A 329 20.61 8.37 -12.56
CA ILE A 329 20.13 8.99 -13.80
C ILE A 329 20.67 10.42 -13.94
N GLU A 330 20.50 11.27 -12.92
CA GLU A 330 20.86 12.70 -12.99
C GLU A 330 22.36 12.96 -12.86
N LEU A 331 23.06 12.22 -11.99
CA LEU A 331 24.47 12.43 -11.67
C LEU A 331 25.26 11.10 -11.74
N PRO A 332 25.29 10.42 -12.91
CA PRO A 332 25.92 9.10 -13.05
C PRO A 332 27.41 9.12 -12.72
N GLU A 333 28.12 10.20 -13.10
CA GLU A 333 29.55 10.34 -12.83
C GLU A 333 29.84 10.48 -11.32
N MET A 334 28.98 11.16 -10.57
CA MET A 334 29.11 11.29 -9.12
C MET A 334 28.86 9.94 -8.41
N GLU A 335 27.89 9.15 -8.88
CA GLU A 335 27.60 7.84 -8.30
C GLU A 335 28.73 6.83 -8.61
N LYS A 336 29.31 6.87 -9.81
CA LYS A 336 30.52 6.10 -10.14
C LYS A 336 31.70 6.51 -9.25
N GLN A 337 31.93 7.82 -9.09
CA GLN A 337 32.98 8.35 -8.22
C GLN A 337 32.77 7.91 -6.78
N ARG A 338 31.53 7.97 -6.27
CA ARG A 338 31.18 7.50 -4.93
C ARG A 338 31.48 6.02 -4.75
N ASN A 339 31.00 5.17 -5.66
CA ASN A 339 31.24 3.73 -5.58
C ASN A 339 32.74 3.41 -5.64
N HIS A 340 33.50 4.13 -6.47
CA HIS A 340 34.95 4.04 -6.50
C HIS A 340 35.58 4.46 -5.17
N LEU A 341 35.22 5.63 -4.63
CA LEU A 341 35.71 6.12 -3.33
C LEU A 341 35.43 5.13 -2.20
N ILE A 342 34.23 4.53 -2.17
CA ILE A 342 33.85 3.50 -1.19
C ILE A 342 34.75 2.28 -1.30
N THR A 343 35.06 1.81 -2.52
CA THR A 343 36.00 0.70 -2.72
C THR A 343 37.41 1.07 -2.29
N THR A 344 37.87 2.29 -2.59
CA THR A 344 39.20 2.78 -2.21
C THR A 344 39.34 2.93 -0.70
N ILE A 345 38.34 3.49 -0.02
CA ILE A 345 38.31 3.59 1.46
C ILE A 345 38.47 2.21 2.09
N ASN A 346 37.86 1.17 1.52
CA ASN A 346 38.00 -0.19 2.02
C ASN A 346 39.39 -0.77 1.80
N THR A 347 39.92 -0.64 0.58
CA THR A 347 41.27 -1.13 0.28
C THR A 347 42.29 -0.44 1.17
N ASP A 348 42.11 0.86 1.42
CA ASP A 348 43.00 1.66 2.26
C ASP A 348 42.90 1.24 3.74
N LYS A 349 41.69 1.02 4.28
CA LYS A 349 41.50 0.47 5.64
C LYS A 349 42.09 -0.93 5.80
N GLN A 350 41.92 -1.79 4.81
CA GLN A 350 42.50 -3.14 4.83
C GLN A 350 44.03 -3.10 4.75
N GLN A 351 44.58 -2.22 3.91
CA GLN A 351 46.03 -2.02 3.81
C GLN A 351 46.62 -1.49 5.12
N LEU A 352 45.93 -0.59 5.83
CA LEU A 352 46.35 -0.12 7.16
C LEU A 352 46.43 -1.27 8.16
N LEU A 353 45.40 -2.12 8.24
CA LEU A 353 45.39 -3.31 9.10
C LEU A 353 46.52 -4.29 8.75
N LEU A 354 46.74 -4.57 7.46
CA LEU A 354 47.81 -5.45 7.01
C LEU A 354 49.20 -4.88 7.30
N LEU A 355 49.38 -3.55 7.20
CA LEU A 355 50.62 -2.87 7.57
C LEU A 355 50.86 -2.95 9.09
N GLU A 356 49.82 -2.79 9.91
CA GLU A 356 49.90 -2.98 11.37
C GLU A 356 50.30 -4.41 11.73
N ASP A 357 49.63 -5.41 11.16
CA ASP A 357 49.96 -6.82 11.38
C ASP A 357 51.38 -7.14 10.92
N LYS A 358 51.82 -6.55 9.80
CA LYS A 358 53.19 -6.69 9.32
C LYS A 358 54.18 -6.08 10.34
N ILE A 359 53.93 -4.88 10.85
CA ILE A 359 54.76 -4.22 11.88
C ILE A 359 54.86 -5.11 13.13
N LEU A 360 53.73 -5.63 13.63
CA LEU A 360 53.68 -6.51 14.80
C LEU A 360 54.44 -7.82 14.57
N LYS A 361 54.26 -8.44 13.40
CA LYS A 361 54.94 -9.69 13.04
C LYS A 361 56.45 -9.49 12.91
N VAL A 362 56.87 -8.37 12.32
CA VAL A 362 58.27 -7.99 12.14
C VAL A 362 58.94 -7.75 13.50
N LEU A 363 58.28 -7.03 14.43
CA LEU A 363 58.73 -6.88 15.82
C LEU A 363 58.82 -8.22 16.55
N TYR A 364 57.81 -9.08 16.43
CA TYR A 364 57.77 -10.40 17.06
C TYR A 364 58.87 -11.35 16.55
N SER A 365 59.18 -11.29 15.25
CA SER A 365 60.18 -12.16 14.61
C SER A 365 61.63 -11.81 14.97
N SER A 366 61.87 -10.58 15.44
CA SER A 366 63.21 -10.11 15.78
C SER A 366 63.73 -10.77 17.08
N GLN A 367 64.83 -11.52 16.99
CA GLN A 367 65.52 -12.11 18.14
C GLN A 367 66.95 -11.56 18.24
N GLY A 368 67.31 -10.97 19.39
CA GLY A 368 68.62 -10.36 19.62
C GLY A 368 68.55 -8.83 19.82
N ASN A 369 69.63 -8.12 19.50
CA ASN A 369 69.68 -6.67 19.63
C ASN A 369 69.07 -6.01 18.38
N ILE A 370 67.84 -5.53 18.49
CA ILE A 370 67.00 -4.94 17.42
C ILE A 370 67.72 -3.80 16.67
N LEU A 371 68.68 -3.13 17.33
CA LEU A 371 69.46 -2.03 16.76
C LEU A 371 70.53 -2.48 15.74
N ASP A 372 70.86 -3.76 15.70
CA ASP A 372 71.86 -4.29 14.79
C ASP A 372 71.24 -4.79 13.46
N ASP A 373 69.91 -4.90 13.40
CA ASP A 373 69.13 -5.30 12.22
C ASP A 373 68.70 -4.06 11.42
N GLU A 374 69.44 -3.73 10.37
CA GLU A 374 69.24 -2.52 9.56
C GLU A 374 68.04 -2.64 8.62
N GLU A 375 67.79 -3.82 8.07
CA GLU A 375 66.65 -4.11 7.20
C GLU A 375 65.32 -3.95 7.95
N LEU A 376 65.30 -4.35 9.23
CA LEU A 376 64.18 -4.17 10.14
C LEU A 376 63.81 -2.69 10.33
N VAL A 377 64.81 -1.84 10.60
CA VAL A 377 64.60 -0.40 10.85
C VAL A 377 64.16 0.34 9.59
N GLU A 378 64.69 -0.03 8.42
CA GLU A 378 64.25 0.54 7.14
C GLU A 378 62.83 0.11 6.79
N SER A 379 62.50 -1.19 6.89
CA SER A 379 61.15 -1.67 6.61
C SER A 379 60.08 -1.09 7.55
N LEU A 380 60.44 -0.77 8.80
CA LEU A 380 59.54 -0.11 9.77
C LEU A 380 59.28 1.35 9.40
N ASN A 381 60.31 2.10 9.00
CA ASN A 381 60.13 3.49 8.56
C ASN A 381 59.33 3.57 7.25
N GLU A 382 59.61 2.71 6.28
CA GLU A 382 58.84 2.64 5.03
C GLU A 382 57.36 2.31 5.29
N SER A 383 57.08 1.38 6.19
CA SER A 383 55.71 1.02 6.56
C SER A 383 55.00 2.16 7.30
N LYS A 384 55.72 2.93 8.15
CA LYS A 384 55.19 4.12 8.82
C LYS A 384 54.82 5.22 7.83
N GLU A 385 55.74 5.57 6.92
CA GLU A 385 55.49 6.59 5.89
C GLU A 385 54.29 6.20 5.01
N MET A 386 54.17 4.90 4.67
CA MET A 386 53.03 4.40 3.93
C MET A 386 51.72 4.53 4.72
N SER A 387 51.71 4.17 6.01
CA SER A 387 50.54 4.32 6.88
C SER A 387 50.09 5.77 7.04
N THR A 388 51.02 6.74 7.17
CA THR A 388 50.65 8.16 7.27
C THR A 388 50.07 8.68 5.95
N ILE A 389 50.64 8.30 4.81
CA ILE A 389 50.12 8.67 3.48
C ILE A 389 48.71 8.11 3.27
N ILE A 390 48.46 6.86 3.68
CA ILE A 390 47.13 6.23 3.55
C ILE A 390 46.12 6.91 4.49
N ALA A 391 46.53 7.26 5.72
CA ALA A 391 45.67 7.97 6.67
C ALA A 391 45.25 9.37 6.15
N ASP A 392 46.19 10.14 5.60
CA ASP A 392 45.88 11.45 5.02
C ASP A 392 44.92 11.33 3.82
N ARG A 393 45.14 10.33 2.95
CA ARG A 393 44.25 10.03 1.83
C ARG A 393 42.85 9.60 2.30
N LEU A 394 42.77 8.85 3.39
CA LEU A 394 41.49 8.46 3.99
C LEU A 394 40.68 9.70 4.43
N ILE A 395 41.33 10.67 5.06
CA ILE A 395 40.68 11.92 5.49
C ILE A 395 40.17 12.73 4.28
N GLU A 396 40.95 12.80 3.19
CA GLU A 396 40.54 13.49 1.96
C GLU A 396 39.37 12.79 1.25
N THR A 397 39.40 11.47 1.19
CA THR A 397 38.32 10.66 0.60
C THR A 397 37.03 10.75 1.42
N GLU A 398 37.10 10.74 2.76
CA GLU A 398 35.95 10.97 3.65
C GLU A 398 35.36 12.38 3.49
N ARG A 399 36.20 13.42 3.38
CA ARG A 399 35.70 14.78 3.07
C ARG A 399 34.99 14.85 1.71
N THR A 400 35.47 14.10 0.75
CA THR A 400 34.87 14.04 -0.59
C THR A 400 33.54 13.29 -0.54
N GLU A 401 33.45 12.19 0.20
CA GLU A 401 32.21 11.46 0.47
C GLU A 401 31.16 12.36 1.12
N LEU A 402 31.52 13.15 2.13
CA LEU A 402 30.61 14.10 2.78
C LEU A 402 30.05 15.15 1.80
N LYS A 403 30.88 15.64 0.86
CA LYS A 403 30.41 16.58 -0.19
C LYS A 403 29.44 15.91 -1.16
N ILE A 404 29.70 14.64 -1.52
CA ILE A 404 28.81 13.85 -2.38
C ILE A 404 27.48 13.61 -1.65
N ALA A 405 27.52 13.23 -0.36
CA ALA A 405 26.34 13.02 0.46
C ALA A 405 25.49 14.30 0.59
N ALA A 406 26.12 15.45 0.82
CA ALA A 406 25.42 16.75 0.87
C ALA A 406 24.75 17.12 -0.46
N THR A 407 25.29 16.68 -1.59
CA THR A 407 24.68 16.90 -2.92
C THR A 407 23.51 15.95 -3.15
N ARG A 408 23.64 14.68 -2.71
CA ARG A 408 22.58 13.67 -2.71
C ARG A 408 21.35 14.13 -1.92
N GLU A 409 21.56 14.73 -0.76
CA GLU A 409 20.46 15.18 0.11
C GLU A 409 19.54 16.21 -0.55
N LYS A 410 20.05 16.99 -1.50
CA LYS A 410 19.23 17.97 -2.25
C LYS A 410 18.11 17.33 -3.07
N TYR A 411 18.30 16.09 -3.53
CA TYR A 411 17.32 15.35 -4.32
C TYR A 411 16.35 14.52 -3.46
N ARG A 412 16.56 14.48 -2.14
CA ARG A 412 15.75 13.67 -1.21
C ARG A 412 14.26 14.02 -1.26
N ILE A 413 13.92 15.28 -1.50
CA ILE A 413 12.52 15.75 -1.61
C ILE A 413 11.77 14.98 -2.73
N LEU A 414 12.43 14.66 -3.84
CA LEU A 414 11.82 13.88 -4.93
C LEU A 414 11.60 12.42 -4.53
N ALA A 415 12.54 11.86 -3.78
CA ALA A 415 12.47 10.49 -3.30
C ALA A 415 11.41 10.32 -2.20
N ALA A 416 11.30 11.30 -1.29
CA ALA A 416 10.26 11.37 -0.26
C ALA A 416 8.86 11.40 -0.90
N ARG A 417 8.66 12.29 -1.89
CA ARG A 417 7.42 12.33 -2.68
C ARG A 417 7.14 11.00 -3.37
N GLY A 418 8.15 10.38 -3.99
CA GLY A 418 8.02 9.08 -4.66
C GLY A 418 7.61 7.96 -3.70
N ALA A 419 8.21 7.90 -2.52
CA ALA A 419 7.86 6.91 -1.50
C ALA A 419 6.39 7.08 -1.07
N ILE A 420 5.95 8.32 -0.78
CA ILE A 420 4.55 8.62 -0.42
C ILE A 420 3.58 8.13 -1.49
N LEU A 421 3.87 8.46 -2.77
CA LEU A 421 3.02 8.03 -3.89
C LEU A 421 2.94 6.51 -3.96
N TYR A 422 4.04 5.78 -3.78
CA TYR A 422 4.01 4.32 -3.80
C TYR A 422 3.14 3.72 -2.69
N PHE A 423 3.21 4.23 -1.46
CA PHE A 423 2.36 3.69 -0.37
C PHE A 423 0.88 4.00 -0.59
N VAL A 424 0.54 5.15 -1.19
CA VAL A 424 -0.84 5.43 -1.60
C VAL A 424 -1.28 4.46 -2.71
N VAL A 425 -0.40 4.09 -3.63
CA VAL A 425 -0.69 3.12 -4.69
C VAL A 425 -0.86 1.71 -4.13
N ALA A 426 0.01 1.31 -3.19
CA ALA A 426 -0.07 0.01 -2.54
C ALA A 426 -1.39 -0.14 -1.77
N SER A 427 -1.88 0.92 -1.12
CA SER A 427 -3.17 0.87 -0.40
C SER A 427 -4.38 0.74 -1.33
N LEU A 428 -4.26 1.05 -2.64
CA LEU A 428 -5.37 0.84 -3.59
C LEU A 428 -5.74 -0.64 -3.77
N SER A 429 -4.80 -1.56 -3.49
CA SER A 429 -5.06 -3.01 -3.55
C SER A 429 -6.07 -3.49 -2.49
N GLU A 430 -6.29 -2.70 -1.44
CA GLU A 430 -7.30 -2.98 -0.43
C GLU A 430 -8.72 -2.67 -0.93
N ILE A 431 -8.84 -1.70 -1.87
CA ILE A 431 -10.12 -1.30 -2.47
C ILE A 431 -10.59 -2.36 -3.47
N ASP A 432 -9.73 -2.73 -4.42
CA ASP A 432 -10.00 -3.78 -5.40
C ASP A 432 -8.75 -4.64 -5.59
N PRO A 433 -8.87 -5.99 -5.56
CA PRO A 433 -7.73 -6.89 -5.73
C PRO A 433 -7.01 -6.71 -7.08
N MET A 434 -7.67 -6.15 -8.11
CA MET A 434 -7.05 -5.85 -9.40
C MET A 434 -6.10 -4.65 -9.37
N TYR A 435 -6.14 -3.81 -8.32
CA TYR A 435 -5.32 -2.60 -8.19
C TYR A 435 -3.96 -2.88 -7.56
N GLN A 436 -3.31 -3.93 -8.04
CA GLN A 436 -1.98 -4.30 -7.59
C GLN A 436 -0.94 -3.83 -8.60
N PHE A 437 0.06 -3.09 -8.11
CA PHE A 437 1.14 -2.55 -8.92
C PHE A 437 2.46 -2.99 -8.30
N SER A 438 3.36 -3.56 -9.11
CA SER A 438 4.69 -3.89 -8.62
C SER A 438 5.52 -2.63 -8.36
N LEU A 439 6.38 -2.70 -7.34
CA LEU A 439 7.38 -1.67 -7.10
C LEU A 439 8.25 -1.43 -8.34
N ARG A 440 8.58 -2.49 -9.09
CA ARG A 440 9.36 -2.38 -10.33
C ARG A 440 8.67 -1.51 -11.38
N TYR A 441 7.38 -1.75 -11.64
CA TYR A 441 6.60 -0.94 -12.56
C TYR A 441 6.53 0.52 -12.10
N PHE A 442 6.29 0.74 -10.80
CA PHE A 442 6.30 2.08 -10.21
C PHE A 442 7.64 2.79 -10.43
N THR A 443 8.77 2.14 -10.10
CA THR A 443 10.12 2.70 -10.29
C THR A 443 10.39 2.99 -11.76
N GLN A 444 9.95 2.14 -12.70
CA GLN A 444 10.11 2.40 -14.14
C GLN A 444 9.34 3.65 -14.58
N VAL A 445 8.07 3.79 -14.19
CA VAL A 445 7.27 4.98 -14.48
C VAL A 445 7.90 6.22 -13.86
N TYR A 446 8.34 6.12 -12.61
CA TYR A 446 9.03 7.18 -11.88
C TYR A 446 10.30 7.65 -12.60
N CYS A 447 11.20 6.71 -12.95
CA CYS A 447 12.45 7.00 -13.64
C CYS A 447 12.23 7.55 -15.05
N SER A 448 11.18 7.12 -15.77
CA SER A 448 10.88 7.60 -17.12
C SER A 448 10.64 9.12 -17.18
N VAL A 449 10.15 9.72 -16.09
CA VAL A 449 9.97 11.18 -15.99
C VAL A 449 11.31 11.88 -15.80
N VAL A 450 12.19 11.30 -14.98
CA VAL A 450 13.53 11.84 -14.70
C VAL A 450 14.43 11.77 -15.95
N GLU A 451 14.29 10.72 -16.77
CA GLU A 451 15.05 10.54 -18.02
C GLU A 451 14.67 11.54 -19.12
N GLN A 452 13.50 12.18 -19.05
CA GLN A 452 13.07 13.12 -20.09
C GLN A 452 14.01 14.34 -20.16
N PRO A 453 14.39 14.80 -21.36
CA PRO A 453 15.27 15.95 -21.51
C PRO A 453 14.51 17.23 -21.13
N HIS A 454 14.92 17.82 -20.00
CA HIS A 454 14.43 19.13 -19.56
C HIS A 454 15.40 20.23 -20.04
N GLY A 455 14.87 21.41 -20.40
CA GLY A 455 15.68 22.57 -20.77
C GLY A 455 16.62 23.05 -19.64
N PRO A 456 17.57 23.97 -19.92
CA PRO A 456 18.45 24.50 -18.88
C PRO A 456 17.63 25.30 -17.85
N MET A 457 17.54 24.77 -16.63
CA MET A 457 16.80 25.35 -15.50
C MET A 457 17.68 25.32 -14.23
N ASP A 458 17.46 26.26 -13.32
CA ASP A 458 18.10 26.23 -12.00
C ASP A 458 17.62 25.01 -11.18
N LEU A 459 18.47 24.52 -10.27
CA LEU A 459 18.18 23.30 -9.49
C LEU A 459 16.81 23.34 -8.76
N PRO A 460 16.41 24.42 -8.06
CA PRO A 460 15.12 24.47 -7.37
C PRO A 460 13.91 24.42 -8.33
N GLU A 461 13.98 25.14 -9.45
CA GLU A 461 12.92 25.14 -10.47
C GLU A 461 12.81 23.77 -11.14
N ARG A 462 13.95 23.12 -11.40
CA ARG A 462 14.00 21.76 -11.91
C ARG A 462 13.38 20.76 -10.93
N LEU A 463 13.71 20.83 -9.65
CA LEU A 463 13.14 19.96 -8.62
C LEU A 463 11.61 20.10 -8.55
N GLN A 464 11.09 21.33 -8.62
CA GLN A 464 9.64 21.57 -8.60
C GLN A 464 8.97 21.01 -9.87
N SER A 465 9.54 21.26 -11.05
CA SER A 465 9.01 20.73 -12.31
C SER A 465 9.01 19.20 -12.34
N LEU A 466 10.07 18.56 -11.84
CA LEU A 466 10.14 17.10 -11.71
C LEU A 466 9.11 16.58 -10.71
N LEU A 467 8.92 17.26 -9.58
CA LEU A 467 7.95 16.85 -8.55
C LEU A 467 6.51 16.87 -9.10
N GLU A 468 6.13 17.93 -9.82
CA GLU A 468 4.84 18.03 -10.51
C GLU A 468 4.70 16.98 -11.62
N GLY A 469 5.76 16.78 -12.43
CA GLY A 469 5.79 15.81 -13.52
C GLY A 469 5.68 14.36 -13.05
N ILE A 470 6.39 14.00 -11.97
CA ILE A 470 6.35 12.68 -11.35
C ILE A 470 4.95 12.41 -10.81
N THR A 471 4.40 13.36 -10.03
CA THR A 471 3.08 13.21 -9.42
C THR A 471 2.00 12.99 -10.48
N PHE A 472 2.05 13.76 -11.57
CA PHE A 472 1.06 13.63 -12.65
C PHE A 472 1.22 12.35 -13.46
N THR A 473 2.45 11.97 -13.83
CA THR A 473 2.69 10.78 -14.66
C THR A 473 2.35 9.50 -13.92
N VAL A 474 2.73 9.41 -12.64
CA VAL A 474 2.35 8.31 -11.76
C VAL A 474 0.82 8.23 -11.67
N PHE A 475 0.16 9.32 -11.28
CA PHE A 475 -1.30 9.37 -11.18
C PHE A 475 -1.99 8.98 -12.49
N ALA A 476 -1.59 9.55 -13.62
CA ALA A 476 -2.18 9.27 -14.92
C ALA A 476 -2.03 7.80 -15.33
N ASN A 477 -0.87 7.19 -15.07
CA ASN A 477 -0.63 5.78 -15.39
C ASN A 477 -1.44 4.83 -14.49
N ILE A 478 -1.61 5.17 -13.21
CA ILE A 478 -2.46 4.39 -12.29
C ILE A 478 -3.93 4.55 -12.66
N CYS A 479 -4.38 5.76 -12.95
CA CYS A 479 -5.76 6.05 -13.36
C CYS A 479 -6.19 5.31 -14.63
N ARG A 480 -5.26 4.88 -15.50
CA ARG A 480 -5.59 4.00 -16.63
C ARG A 480 -6.13 2.65 -16.18
N GLY A 481 -5.65 2.13 -15.05
CA GLY A 481 -6.06 0.84 -14.47
C GLY A 481 -7.18 0.95 -13.42
N LEU A 482 -7.66 2.16 -13.10
CA LEU A 482 -8.70 2.41 -12.11
C LEU A 482 -10.07 2.62 -12.78
N PHE A 483 -11.13 2.20 -12.11
CA PHE A 483 -12.50 2.55 -12.51
C PHE A 483 -12.77 4.02 -12.19
N GLU A 484 -13.66 4.67 -12.95
CA GLU A 484 -13.93 6.11 -12.82
C GLU A 484 -14.34 6.49 -11.38
N LYS A 485 -15.09 5.62 -10.71
CA LYS A 485 -15.51 5.80 -9.30
C LYS A 485 -14.32 5.92 -8.34
N HIS A 486 -13.26 5.15 -8.59
CA HIS A 486 -12.09 5.08 -7.71
C HIS A 486 -11.00 6.10 -8.08
N LYS A 487 -11.07 6.72 -9.28
CA LYS A 487 -10.12 7.78 -9.68
C LYS A 487 -10.19 9.00 -8.76
N HIS A 488 -11.40 9.42 -8.38
CA HIS A 488 -11.57 10.54 -7.44
C HIS A 488 -11.03 10.21 -6.05
N ILE A 489 -11.21 8.97 -5.58
CA ILE A 489 -10.66 8.48 -4.30
C ILE A 489 -9.13 8.50 -4.35
N CYS A 490 -8.53 7.96 -5.41
CA CYS A 490 -7.08 7.98 -5.60
C CYS A 490 -6.54 9.42 -5.64
N GLY A 491 -7.20 10.32 -6.38
CA GLY A 491 -6.83 11.74 -6.43
C GLY A 491 -6.88 12.40 -5.06
N PHE A 492 -7.91 12.11 -4.26
CA PHE A 492 -8.03 12.62 -2.89
C PHE A 492 -6.96 12.06 -1.96
N LEU A 493 -6.66 10.75 -2.03
CA LEU A 493 -5.61 10.12 -1.22
C LEU A 493 -4.22 10.69 -1.55
N VAL A 494 -3.92 10.93 -2.83
CA VAL A 494 -2.68 11.58 -3.27
C VAL A 494 -2.61 13.02 -2.76
N ALA A 495 -3.68 13.81 -2.95
CA ALA A 495 -3.73 15.19 -2.45
C ALA A 495 -3.58 15.26 -0.93
N PHE A 496 -4.27 14.38 -0.20
CA PHE A 496 -4.16 14.27 1.25
C PHE A 496 -2.74 13.91 1.69
N ALA A 497 -2.12 12.91 1.07
CA ALA A 497 -0.76 12.49 1.43
C ALA A 497 0.28 13.59 1.16
N VAL A 498 0.10 14.36 0.09
CA VAL A 498 0.92 15.54 -0.24
C VAL A 498 0.74 16.64 0.81
N CYS A 499 -0.50 16.96 1.20
CA CYS A 499 -0.80 17.97 2.22
C CYS A 499 -0.34 17.55 3.63
N LYS A 500 -0.37 16.25 3.93
CA LYS A 500 0.13 15.68 5.18
C LYS A 500 1.63 15.89 5.34
N GLU A 501 2.41 15.67 4.28
CA GLU A 501 3.85 15.95 4.27
C GLU A 501 4.13 17.44 4.48
N ALA A 502 3.32 18.32 3.88
CA ALA A 502 3.42 19.76 4.07
C ALA A 502 2.89 20.25 5.44
N GLN A 503 2.41 19.35 6.31
CA GLN A 503 1.75 19.65 7.61
C GLN A 503 0.55 20.61 7.50
N GLN A 504 -0.10 20.67 6.34
CA GLN A 504 -1.27 21.53 6.11
C GLN A 504 -2.57 20.85 6.51
N PHE A 505 -2.57 19.51 6.55
CA PHE A 505 -3.73 18.68 6.84
C PHE A 505 -3.39 17.71 7.98
N LEU A 506 -4.18 17.72 9.06
CA LEU A 506 -3.96 16.88 10.24
C LEU A 506 -4.71 15.54 10.12
N ASP A 507 -4.13 14.47 10.69
CA ASP A 507 -4.78 13.14 10.71
C ASP A 507 -6.15 13.16 11.44
N GLU A 508 -6.30 14.03 12.43
CA GLU A 508 -7.57 14.24 13.13
C GLU A 508 -8.65 14.88 12.25
N GLU A 509 -8.27 15.85 11.39
CA GLU A 509 -9.18 16.47 10.41
C GLU A 509 -9.66 15.43 9.39
N PHE A 510 -8.77 14.51 8.99
CA PHE A 510 -9.10 13.43 8.06
C PHE A 510 -10.05 12.43 8.70
N SER A 511 -9.73 12.01 9.93
CA SER A 511 -10.58 11.11 10.72
C SER A 511 -11.99 11.70 10.91
N PHE A 512 -12.10 13.01 11.12
CA PHE A 512 -13.40 13.68 11.19
C PHE A 512 -14.19 13.62 9.88
N ILE A 513 -13.56 13.91 8.73
CA ILE A 513 -14.25 13.86 7.43
C ILE A 513 -14.74 12.44 7.14
N VAL A 514 -13.95 11.42 7.50
CA VAL A 514 -14.22 10.04 7.14
C VAL A 514 -15.12 9.30 8.14
N ARG A 515 -14.88 9.47 9.45
CA ARG A 515 -15.64 8.79 10.53
C ARG A 515 -16.71 9.67 11.18
N GLY A 516 -16.69 10.98 10.93
CA GLY A 516 -17.53 11.95 11.62
C GLY A 516 -17.03 12.29 13.03
N PRO A 517 -17.86 12.92 13.88
CA PRO A 517 -17.48 13.32 15.22
C PRO A 517 -17.22 12.10 16.12
N ALA A 518 -16.02 12.02 16.71
CA ALA A 518 -15.71 11.02 17.72
C ALA A 518 -16.66 11.20 18.92
N GLN A 519 -17.41 10.14 19.27
CA GLN A 519 -18.52 10.21 20.22
C GLN A 519 -18.07 10.70 21.60
N ARG A 520 -18.24 12.01 21.86
CA ARG A 520 -18.55 12.53 23.19
C ARG A 520 -20.07 12.65 23.27
N LYS A 521 -20.68 12.36 24.42
CA LYS A 521 -22.12 12.60 24.63
C LYS A 521 -22.35 14.12 24.61
N PHE A 522 -22.71 14.67 23.45
CA PHE A 522 -23.07 16.08 23.31
C PHE A 522 -24.56 16.28 23.65
N SER A 523 -24.88 17.38 24.33
CA SER A 523 -26.26 17.73 24.66
C SER A 523 -27.02 18.17 23.41
N LEU A 524 -28.29 17.75 23.28
CA LEU A 524 -29.22 18.19 22.24
C LEU A 524 -29.95 19.50 22.60
N GLU A 525 -29.63 20.09 23.76
CA GLU A 525 -30.24 21.34 24.22
C GLU A 525 -29.84 22.52 23.29
N GLY A 526 -30.84 23.23 22.75
CA GLY A 526 -30.63 24.39 21.86
C GLY A 526 -30.66 24.09 20.35
N LYS A 527 -30.98 22.86 19.95
CA LYS A 527 -31.07 22.43 18.55
C LYS A 527 -32.20 23.14 17.76
N PRO A 528 -31.91 23.74 16.59
CA PRO A 528 -32.93 24.26 15.68
C PRO A 528 -33.74 23.13 15.00
N PRO A 529 -35.04 23.33 14.71
CA PRO A 529 -35.91 22.28 14.16
C PRO A 529 -35.54 21.84 12.73
N PHE A 530 -34.76 22.64 12.00
CA PHE A 530 -34.36 22.35 10.62
C PHE A 530 -33.04 21.55 10.49
N VAL A 531 -32.31 21.33 11.58
CA VAL A 531 -31.04 20.57 11.58
C VAL A 531 -31.28 19.14 12.05
N SER A 532 -30.60 18.14 11.50
CA SER A 532 -30.66 16.76 12.01
C SER A 532 -29.83 16.58 13.29
N ASP A 533 -30.09 15.51 14.06
CA ASP A 533 -29.32 15.23 15.29
C ASP A 533 -27.83 15.04 15.00
N ASN A 534 -27.50 14.36 13.89
CA ASN A 534 -26.12 14.09 13.50
C ASN A 534 -25.38 15.37 13.06
N GLN A 535 -26.02 16.24 12.28
CA GLN A 535 -25.45 17.53 11.87
C GLN A 535 -25.20 18.43 13.08
N TRP A 536 -26.11 18.44 14.06
CA TRP A 536 -25.93 19.19 15.30
C TRP A 536 -24.74 18.68 16.12
N ILE A 537 -24.64 17.37 16.31
CA ILE A 537 -23.51 16.73 17.01
C ILE A 537 -22.18 17.04 16.31
N ALA A 538 -22.15 16.99 14.97
CA ALA A 538 -20.96 17.35 14.19
C ALA A 538 -20.56 18.82 14.39
N CYS A 539 -21.51 19.75 14.41
CA CYS A 539 -21.23 21.16 14.68
C CYS A 539 -20.70 21.39 16.10
N CYS A 540 -21.30 20.74 17.12
CA CYS A 540 -20.82 20.81 18.49
C CYS A 540 -19.41 20.24 18.64
N PHE A 541 -19.09 19.17 17.91
CA PHE A 541 -17.74 18.60 17.89
C PHE A 541 -16.73 19.59 17.31
N LEU A 542 -17.03 20.20 16.15
CA LEU A 542 -16.17 21.19 15.51
C LEU A 542 -15.89 22.39 16.42
N GLU A 543 -16.90 22.88 17.13
CA GLU A 543 -16.77 23.99 18.07
C GLU A 543 -15.89 23.64 19.29
N VAL A 544 -15.86 22.38 19.72
CA VAL A 544 -15.03 21.91 20.84
C VAL A 544 -13.60 21.57 20.41
N HIS A 545 -13.41 21.04 19.20
CA HIS A 545 -12.12 20.60 18.67
C HIS A 545 -11.19 21.78 18.34
N ASP A 546 -11.69 22.82 17.65
CA ASP A 546 -10.94 24.05 17.41
C ASP A 546 -11.76 25.30 17.79
N ARG A 547 -11.69 25.63 19.09
CA ARG A 547 -12.35 26.80 19.69
C ARG A 547 -11.92 28.15 19.11
N THR A 548 -10.80 28.21 18.39
CA THR A 548 -10.30 29.50 17.84
C THR A 548 -10.92 29.80 16.48
N LYS A 549 -11.09 28.78 15.64
CA LYS A 549 -11.58 28.94 14.26
C LYS A 549 -13.06 28.65 14.09
N PHE A 550 -13.66 27.75 14.86
CA PHE A 550 -15.10 27.42 14.78
C PHE A 550 -15.96 28.03 15.91
N ALA A 551 -15.47 29.09 16.57
CA ALA A 551 -16.23 29.74 17.65
C ALA A 551 -17.61 30.23 17.16
N ASP A 552 -18.65 29.96 17.96
CA ASP A 552 -20.05 30.35 17.76
C ASP A 552 -20.77 29.69 16.56
N LEU A 553 -20.22 28.63 15.96
CA LEU A 553 -20.82 27.91 14.83
C LEU A 553 -22.28 27.51 15.09
N THR A 554 -22.58 26.98 16.28
CA THR A 554 -23.93 26.55 16.68
C THR A 554 -24.97 27.68 16.70
N LYS A 555 -24.54 28.93 16.94
CA LYS A 555 -25.43 30.11 16.95
C LYS A 555 -25.65 30.68 15.54
N HIS A 556 -24.71 30.45 14.63
CA HIS A 556 -24.74 31.01 13.28
C HIS A 556 -25.49 30.16 12.26
N LEU A 557 -25.96 28.96 12.61
CA LEU A 557 -26.67 28.03 11.70
C LEU A 557 -27.94 28.59 11.03
N HIS A 558 -28.52 29.66 11.57
CA HIS A 558 -29.69 30.37 11.00
C HIS A 558 -29.31 31.39 9.90
N ARG A 559 -28.01 31.67 9.73
CA ARG A 559 -27.49 32.68 8.79
C ARG A 559 -26.92 32.00 7.55
N SER A 560 -26.91 32.75 6.44
CA SER A 560 -26.23 32.36 5.21
C SER A 560 -24.73 32.15 5.46
N MET A 561 -24.22 30.99 5.05
CA MET A 561 -22.80 30.61 5.15
C MET A 561 -22.33 30.20 3.75
N VAL A 562 -21.91 31.17 2.96
CA VAL A 562 -21.40 30.91 1.61
C VAL A 562 -19.95 30.44 1.72
N ILE A 563 -19.69 29.19 1.34
CA ILE A 563 -18.33 28.67 1.20
C ILE A 563 -17.96 28.67 -0.28
N GLU A 564 -16.79 29.26 -0.55
CA GLU A 564 -16.17 29.31 -1.87
C GLU A 564 -14.87 28.50 -1.86
N ILE A 565 -14.81 27.50 -2.75
CA ILE A 565 -13.62 26.73 -3.10
C ILE A 565 -13.52 26.80 -4.63
N GLU A 566 -12.64 27.64 -5.18
CA GLU A 566 -12.47 27.85 -6.63
C GLU A 566 -13.84 28.08 -7.36
N ASP A 567 -14.32 27.13 -8.18
CA ASP A 567 -15.59 27.22 -8.92
C ASP A 567 -16.82 26.78 -8.09
N PHE A 568 -16.63 26.17 -6.91
CA PHE A 568 -17.70 25.73 -6.02
C PHE A 568 -18.12 26.87 -5.10
N ARG A 569 -19.35 27.35 -5.26
CA ARG A 569 -19.97 28.36 -4.40
C ARG A 569 -21.33 27.87 -3.94
N GLU A 570 -21.43 27.48 -2.68
CA GLU A 570 -22.68 27.01 -2.09
C GLU A 570 -22.94 27.65 -0.73
N ASP A 571 -24.22 27.98 -0.50
CA ASP A 571 -24.69 28.43 0.81
C ASP A 571 -25.05 27.22 1.66
N LEU A 572 -24.30 27.00 2.74
CA LEU A 572 -24.47 25.87 3.65
C LEU A 572 -25.62 26.06 4.64
N CYS A 573 -26.37 27.16 4.54
CA CYS A 573 -27.57 27.38 5.34
C CYS A 573 -28.66 26.33 5.05
N LEU A 574 -29.18 25.75 6.13
CA LEU A 574 -30.29 24.79 6.11
C LEU A 574 -31.64 25.47 6.42
N ALA A 575 -31.65 26.77 6.74
CA ALA A 575 -32.86 27.51 7.06
C ALA A 575 -33.69 27.84 5.80
N PRO A 576 -35.03 27.76 5.86
CA PRO A 576 -35.91 28.09 4.73
C PRO A 576 -35.89 29.58 4.35
N GLU A 577 -35.56 30.46 5.30
CA GLU A 577 -35.29 31.89 5.08
C GLU A 577 -33.95 32.25 5.74
N PRO A 578 -32.86 32.38 4.98
CA PRO A 578 -31.53 32.65 5.54
C PRO A 578 -31.36 34.13 5.93
N GLU A 579 -30.90 34.39 7.16
CA GLU A 579 -30.46 35.74 7.57
C GLU A 579 -29.10 36.10 6.93
N GLN A 580 -28.83 37.41 6.74
CA GLN A 580 -27.57 37.86 6.14
C GLN A 580 -26.32 37.45 6.96
N ALA A 581 -25.28 37.01 6.25
CA ALA A 581 -24.00 36.63 6.84
C ALA A 581 -23.37 37.80 7.60
N THR A 582 -22.87 37.54 8.81
CA THR A 582 -22.22 38.53 9.68
C THR A 582 -20.70 38.33 9.79
N ILE A 583 -20.23 37.17 9.35
CA ILE A 583 -18.83 36.73 9.40
C ILE A 583 -18.52 36.11 8.04
N ASP A 584 -17.39 36.48 7.45
CA ASP A 584 -16.87 35.80 6.27
C ASP A 584 -16.10 34.54 6.67
N TRP A 585 -16.72 33.38 6.43
CA TRP A 585 -16.12 32.08 6.74
C TRP A 585 -14.98 31.73 5.76
N ASN A 586 -14.89 32.38 4.61
CA ASN A 586 -13.85 32.09 3.62
C ASN A 586 -12.48 32.62 4.00
N GLU A 587 -12.41 33.76 4.69
CA GLU A 587 -11.16 34.31 5.24
C GLU A 587 -10.72 33.59 6.53
N ARG A 588 -11.67 33.03 7.28
CA ARG A 588 -11.42 32.41 8.58
C ARG A 588 -10.95 30.95 8.48
N LEU A 589 -11.42 30.21 7.48
CA LEU A 589 -11.21 28.76 7.36
C LEU A 589 -10.22 28.40 6.24
N ARG A 590 -9.35 27.43 6.52
CA ARG A 590 -8.53 26.75 5.51
C ARG A 590 -9.39 25.83 4.63
N VAL A 591 -8.87 25.43 3.47
CA VAL A 591 -9.63 24.57 2.53
C VAL A 591 -9.98 23.20 3.16
N SER A 592 -9.09 22.61 3.97
CA SER A 592 -9.39 21.38 4.71
C SER A 592 -10.54 21.55 5.72
N GLU A 593 -10.56 22.68 6.42
CA GLU A 593 -11.61 23.05 7.38
C GLU A 593 -12.95 23.36 6.69
N LYS A 594 -12.91 23.97 5.50
CA LYS A 594 -14.08 24.15 4.64
C LYS A 594 -14.69 22.80 4.26
N LEU A 595 -13.87 21.80 3.92
CA LEU A 595 -14.35 20.44 3.65
C LEU A 595 -15.00 19.79 4.87
N MET A 596 -14.45 19.99 6.08
CA MET A 596 -15.07 19.49 7.32
C MET A 596 -16.47 20.09 7.53
N LEU A 597 -16.65 21.38 7.20
CA LEU A 597 -17.94 22.06 7.35
C LEU A 597 -18.97 21.57 6.30
N VAL A 598 -18.53 21.35 5.05
CA VAL A 598 -19.35 20.69 4.02
C VAL A 598 -19.75 19.29 4.46
N ALA A 599 -18.80 18.46 4.93
CA ALA A 599 -19.07 17.12 5.44
C ALA A 599 -20.06 17.10 6.62
N ALA A 600 -20.01 18.12 7.49
CA ALA A 600 -20.87 18.20 8.67
C ALA A 600 -22.31 18.66 8.36
N LEU A 601 -22.50 19.57 7.40
CA LEU A 601 -23.81 20.20 7.13
C LEU A 601 -24.49 19.70 5.86
N LYS A 602 -23.74 19.52 4.76
CA LYS A 602 -24.23 19.10 3.46
C LYS A 602 -23.35 17.99 2.88
N ASP A 603 -23.54 16.77 3.38
CA ASP A 603 -22.80 15.59 2.94
C ASP A 603 -23.00 15.31 1.44
N GLU A 604 -24.12 15.72 0.85
CA GLU A 604 -24.39 15.54 -0.57
C GLU A 604 -23.41 16.29 -1.49
N PHE A 605 -22.80 17.40 -1.06
CA PHE A 605 -21.84 18.14 -1.90
C PHE A 605 -20.39 17.77 -1.62
N LEU A 606 -20.13 16.81 -0.73
CA LEU A 606 -18.77 16.49 -0.29
C LEU A 606 -17.88 16.02 -1.44
N VAL A 607 -18.36 15.14 -2.32
CA VAL A 607 -17.57 14.63 -3.46
C VAL A 607 -17.19 15.76 -4.43
N ILE A 608 -18.13 16.67 -4.70
CA ILE A 608 -17.89 17.85 -5.56
C ILE A 608 -16.86 18.78 -4.91
N ALA A 609 -17.00 19.04 -3.61
CA ALA A 609 -16.05 19.85 -2.85
C ALA A 609 -14.64 19.21 -2.81
N VAL A 610 -14.56 17.88 -2.72
CA VAL A 610 -13.31 17.12 -2.80
C VAL A 610 -12.67 17.23 -4.18
N MET A 611 -13.44 17.15 -5.27
CA MET A 611 -12.92 17.36 -6.62
C MET A 611 -12.30 18.75 -6.77
N GLU A 612 -12.96 19.77 -6.22
CA GLU A 612 -12.45 21.13 -6.30
C GLU A 612 -11.25 21.36 -5.37
N PHE A 613 -11.20 20.67 -4.22
CA PHE A 613 -10.00 20.60 -3.38
C PHE A 613 -8.80 19.97 -4.10
N ILE A 614 -9.00 18.87 -4.84
CA ILE A 614 -7.98 18.25 -5.68
C ILE A 614 -7.50 19.25 -6.73
N ARG A 615 -8.43 19.97 -7.36
CA ARG A 615 -8.13 20.99 -8.37
C ARG A 615 -7.33 22.16 -7.79
N HIS A 616 -7.61 22.60 -6.57
CA HIS A 616 -6.85 23.63 -5.88
C HIS A 616 -5.44 23.16 -5.50
N THR A 617 -5.31 21.92 -5.03
CA THR A 617 -4.05 21.39 -4.48
C THR A 617 -3.09 20.86 -5.55
N LEU A 618 -3.60 20.07 -6.49
CA LEU A 618 -2.81 19.39 -7.53
C LEU A 618 -3.00 20.02 -8.93
N GLY A 619 -4.11 20.72 -9.17
CA GLY A 619 -4.42 21.39 -10.43
C GLY A 619 -5.51 20.69 -11.26
N LYS A 620 -6.02 21.38 -12.29
CA LYS A 620 -7.15 20.93 -13.13
C LYS A 620 -6.92 19.59 -13.86
N ARG A 621 -5.66 19.23 -14.12
CA ARG A 621 -5.31 18.02 -14.89
C ARG A 621 -5.62 16.70 -14.16
N TYR A 622 -5.84 16.75 -12.85
CA TYR A 622 -6.10 15.58 -12.02
C TYR A 622 -7.59 15.21 -11.91
N THR A 623 -8.49 16.14 -12.26
CA THR A 623 -9.94 15.92 -12.23
C THR A 623 -10.53 15.58 -13.60
N GLU A 624 -9.85 15.98 -14.68
CA GLU A 624 -10.23 15.60 -16.05
C GLU A 624 -9.78 14.16 -16.38
N PRO A 625 -10.59 13.38 -17.12
CA PRO A 625 -10.18 12.06 -17.56
C PRO A 625 -8.93 12.18 -18.46
N PRO A 626 -7.88 11.38 -18.22
CA PRO A 626 -6.65 11.48 -18.99
C PRO A 626 -6.91 11.18 -20.46
N LYS A 627 -6.56 12.12 -21.35
CA LYS A 627 -6.74 12.01 -22.82
C LYS A 627 -5.93 10.88 -23.47
N ASN A 628 -5.05 10.22 -22.72
CA ASN A 628 -4.06 9.22 -23.19
C ASN A 628 -4.50 7.75 -22.96
N THR A 629 -5.79 7.44 -22.98
CA THR A 629 -6.31 6.06 -22.83
C THR A 629 -6.33 5.24 -24.12
N GLY A 630 -5.87 5.81 -25.24
CA GLY A 630 -5.84 5.10 -26.52
C GLY A 630 -4.89 3.89 -26.53
N LEU A 631 -5.27 2.83 -27.23
CA LEU A 631 -4.49 1.60 -27.42
C LEU A 631 -3.08 1.86 -27.98
N VAL A 632 -2.88 2.97 -28.72
CA VAL A 632 -1.58 3.40 -29.25
C VAL A 632 -0.56 3.70 -28.15
N SER A 633 -0.97 4.40 -27.09
CA SER A 633 -0.07 4.72 -25.97
C SER A 633 0.26 3.46 -25.17
N LEU A 634 -0.75 2.62 -24.95
CA LEU A 634 -0.60 1.37 -24.20
C LEU A 634 0.37 0.42 -24.88
N TYR A 635 0.35 0.37 -26.21
CA TYR A 635 1.28 -0.48 -26.97
C TYR A 635 2.76 -0.12 -26.75
N ALA A 636 3.09 1.15 -26.47
CA ALA A 636 4.46 1.56 -26.16
C ALA A 636 4.94 1.03 -24.79
N ASP A 637 4.01 0.83 -23.86
CA ASP A 637 4.28 0.36 -22.49
C ASP A 637 4.32 -1.19 -22.40
N ILE A 638 3.91 -1.90 -23.46
CA ILE A 638 3.81 -3.37 -23.49
C ILE A 638 5.01 -4.01 -24.20
N SER A 639 5.59 -5.03 -23.58
CA SER A 639 6.67 -5.85 -24.13
C SER A 639 6.22 -7.32 -24.31
N PRO A 640 7.01 -8.19 -24.96
CA PRO A 640 6.74 -9.62 -24.98
C PRO A 640 6.70 -10.27 -23.58
N THR A 641 7.32 -9.63 -22.60
CA THR A 641 7.40 -10.11 -21.21
C THR A 641 6.33 -9.52 -20.30
N ILE A 642 5.76 -8.37 -20.66
CA ILE A 642 4.77 -7.63 -19.87
C ILE A 642 3.42 -7.73 -20.59
N PRO A 643 2.46 -8.55 -20.11
CA PRO A 643 1.14 -8.64 -20.70
C PRO A 643 0.27 -7.39 -20.42
N LEU A 644 -0.78 -7.22 -21.23
CA LEU A 644 -1.84 -6.21 -21.01
C LEU A 644 -3.10 -6.89 -20.46
N VAL A 645 -3.63 -6.37 -19.36
CA VAL A 645 -4.88 -6.84 -18.75
C VAL A 645 -5.97 -5.76 -18.93
N PHE A 646 -7.04 -6.13 -19.63
CA PHE A 646 -8.27 -5.37 -19.70
C PHE A 646 -9.16 -5.73 -18.51
N VAL A 647 -9.36 -4.77 -17.61
CA VAL A 647 -10.31 -4.87 -16.51
C VAL A 647 -11.65 -4.37 -17.01
N LEU A 648 -12.60 -5.28 -17.13
CA LEU A 648 -13.89 -5.01 -17.77
C LEU A 648 -14.94 -4.64 -16.73
N SER A 649 -15.72 -3.60 -17.05
CA SER A 649 -17.03 -3.43 -16.44
C SER A 649 -18.04 -4.39 -17.08
N PRO A 650 -19.06 -4.84 -16.34
CA PRO A 650 -20.13 -5.66 -16.90
C PRO A 650 -20.76 -5.02 -18.15
N GLY A 651 -20.84 -5.78 -19.24
CA GLY A 651 -21.38 -5.32 -20.52
C GLY A 651 -20.41 -4.59 -21.46
N SER A 652 -19.13 -4.45 -21.09
CA SER A 652 -18.08 -3.87 -21.96
C SER A 652 -17.20 -4.95 -22.61
N ASP A 653 -16.89 -4.81 -23.90
CA ASP A 653 -15.99 -5.72 -24.63
C ASP A 653 -14.93 -4.94 -25.44
N PRO A 654 -13.62 -5.17 -25.21
CA PRO A 654 -12.56 -4.48 -25.93
C PRO A 654 -12.25 -5.10 -27.31
N MET A 655 -12.87 -6.22 -27.69
CA MET A 655 -12.54 -6.96 -28.92
C MET A 655 -12.64 -6.08 -30.17
N THR A 656 -13.72 -5.33 -30.33
CA THR A 656 -13.93 -4.45 -31.50
C THR A 656 -12.85 -3.37 -31.60
N ALA A 657 -12.44 -2.80 -30.46
CA ALA A 657 -11.37 -1.80 -30.41
C ALA A 657 -10.00 -2.43 -30.75
N LEU A 658 -9.73 -3.64 -30.24
CA LEU A 658 -8.48 -4.36 -30.52
C LEU A 658 -8.37 -4.77 -32.00
N ILE A 659 -9.47 -5.18 -32.64
CA ILE A 659 -9.48 -5.52 -34.07
C ILE A 659 -9.21 -4.29 -34.91
N LYS A 660 -9.85 -3.15 -34.62
CA LYS A 660 -9.56 -1.87 -35.31
C LYS A 660 -8.09 -1.48 -35.16
N PHE A 661 -7.54 -1.61 -33.96
CA PHE A 661 -6.11 -1.34 -33.72
C PHE A 661 -5.18 -2.31 -34.48
N ALA A 662 -5.55 -3.59 -34.58
CA ALA A 662 -4.80 -4.57 -35.35
C ALA A 662 -4.86 -4.27 -36.87
N GLN A 663 -5.96 -3.71 -37.36
CA GLN A 663 -6.11 -3.22 -38.74
C GLN A 663 -5.20 -2.01 -39.01
N GLU A 664 -5.14 -1.05 -38.08
CA GLU A 664 -4.26 0.13 -38.19
C GLU A 664 -2.75 -0.24 -38.22
N ARG A 665 -2.38 -1.41 -37.70
CA ARG A 665 -0.99 -1.89 -37.60
C ARG A 665 -0.65 -3.03 -38.58
N ASP A 666 -1.56 -3.40 -39.49
CA ASP A 666 -1.42 -4.52 -40.42
C ASP A 666 -1.09 -5.87 -39.73
N CYS A 667 -1.57 -6.09 -38.50
CA CYS A 667 -1.29 -7.28 -37.68
C CYS A 667 -2.50 -8.20 -37.49
N VAL A 668 -3.58 -8.02 -38.25
CA VAL A 668 -4.84 -8.77 -38.08
C VAL A 668 -4.65 -10.28 -38.23
N GLU A 669 -3.86 -10.72 -39.21
CA GLU A 669 -3.61 -12.16 -39.44
C GLU A 669 -2.79 -12.82 -38.32
N LYS A 670 -2.12 -12.02 -37.49
CA LYS A 670 -1.32 -12.49 -36.35
C LYS A 670 -2.12 -12.49 -35.04
N LEU A 671 -3.34 -11.94 -35.02
CA LEU A 671 -4.18 -11.87 -33.83
C LEU A 671 -5.01 -13.15 -33.70
N HIS A 672 -4.79 -13.88 -32.60
CA HIS A 672 -5.56 -15.05 -32.23
C HIS A 672 -6.26 -14.82 -30.90
N SER A 673 -7.60 -14.90 -30.90
CA SER A 673 -8.43 -14.75 -29.71
C SER A 673 -9.05 -16.07 -29.27
N ILE A 674 -9.04 -16.35 -27.97
CA ILE A 674 -9.74 -17.48 -27.34
C ILE A 674 -10.59 -16.94 -26.19
N SER A 675 -11.87 -17.32 -26.14
CA SER A 675 -12.72 -17.07 -24.98
C SER A 675 -12.60 -18.22 -23.98
N LEU A 676 -12.10 -17.92 -22.78
CA LEU A 676 -11.91 -18.89 -21.73
C LEU A 676 -13.26 -19.21 -21.06
N GLY A 677 -13.56 -20.50 -21.03
CA GLY A 677 -14.66 -21.09 -20.28
C GLY A 677 -14.22 -22.44 -19.71
N GLN A 678 -15.17 -23.25 -19.25
CA GLN A 678 -14.85 -24.55 -18.66
C GLN A 678 -14.12 -25.45 -19.67
N GLY A 679 -12.88 -25.86 -19.33
CA GLY A 679 -12.08 -26.79 -20.13
C GLY A 679 -11.22 -26.19 -21.26
N GLN A 680 -11.20 -24.86 -21.44
CA GLN A 680 -10.43 -24.21 -22.52
C GLN A 680 -8.97 -23.88 -22.16
N GLY A 681 -8.54 -24.14 -20.92
CA GLY A 681 -7.17 -23.86 -20.44
C GLY A 681 -6.05 -24.46 -21.30
N PRO A 682 -6.05 -25.79 -21.59
CA PRO A 682 -4.98 -26.41 -22.40
C PRO A 682 -4.87 -25.87 -23.83
N ALA A 683 -5.99 -25.44 -24.43
CA ALA A 683 -5.99 -24.81 -25.75
C ALA A 683 -5.30 -23.44 -25.70
N ALA A 684 -5.52 -22.67 -24.63
CA ALA A 684 -4.83 -21.41 -24.40
C ALA A 684 -3.31 -21.61 -24.20
N GLU A 685 -2.90 -22.66 -23.46
CA GLU A 685 -1.46 -22.98 -23.30
C GLU A 685 -0.78 -23.27 -24.63
N THR A 686 -1.41 -24.12 -25.45
CA THR A 686 -0.89 -24.47 -26.78
C THR A 686 -0.76 -23.23 -27.68
N LEU A 687 -1.74 -22.32 -27.58
CA LEU A 687 -1.76 -21.09 -28.35
C LEU A 687 -0.71 -20.07 -27.88
N ILE A 688 -0.47 -19.97 -26.57
CA ILE A 688 0.63 -19.17 -26.02
C ILE A 688 1.98 -19.74 -26.48
N GLU A 689 2.20 -21.05 -26.41
CA GLU A 689 3.45 -21.66 -26.85
C GLU A 689 3.71 -21.46 -28.36
N ALA A 690 2.67 -21.57 -29.18
CA ALA A 690 2.74 -21.26 -30.60
C ALA A 690 3.03 -19.76 -30.82
N GLY A 691 2.38 -18.88 -30.04
CA GLY A 691 2.59 -17.44 -30.08
C GLY A 691 4.01 -17.02 -29.71
N THR A 692 4.58 -17.62 -28.67
CA THR A 692 5.95 -17.35 -28.20
C THR A 692 7.00 -17.68 -29.27
N LYS A 693 6.78 -18.74 -30.06
CA LYS A 693 7.67 -19.15 -31.16
C LYS A 693 7.41 -18.38 -32.47
N GLY A 694 6.15 -18.04 -32.75
CA GLY A 694 5.72 -17.44 -34.02
C GLY A 694 5.57 -15.91 -34.01
N GLY A 695 5.71 -15.26 -32.86
CA GLY A 695 5.53 -13.81 -32.73
C GLY A 695 4.08 -13.36 -32.93
N HIS A 696 3.11 -14.20 -32.54
CA HIS A 696 1.68 -13.90 -32.67
C HIS A 696 1.13 -13.06 -31.51
N TRP A 697 -0.01 -12.41 -31.72
CA TRP A 697 -0.74 -11.70 -30.68
C TRP A 697 -1.84 -12.59 -30.14
N VAL A 698 -1.80 -12.86 -28.84
CA VAL A 698 -2.74 -13.77 -28.17
C VAL A 698 -3.69 -12.96 -27.31
N PHE A 699 -4.99 -13.09 -27.55
CA PHE A 699 -6.04 -12.47 -26.73
C PHE A 699 -6.88 -13.52 -26.00
N LEU A 700 -6.76 -13.57 -24.68
CA LEU A 700 -7.55 -14.45 -23.83
C LEU A 700 -8.70 -13.67 -23.21
N GLN A 701 -9.93 -14.03 -23.56
CA GLN A 701 -11.12 -13.37 -23.03
C GLN A 701 -11.66 -14.12 -21.81
N ASN A 702 -12.29 -13.39 -20.89
CA ASN A 702 -13.04 -13.93 -19.76
C ASN A 702 -12.22 -14.81 -18.80
N CYS A 703 -11.00 -14.39 -18.48
CA CYS A 703 -10.10 -15.14 -17.58
C CYS A 703 -10.73 -15.44 -16.21
N HIS A 704 -11.59 -14.55 -15.70
CA HIS A 704 -12.36 -14.75 -14.47
C HIS A 704 -13.23 -16.02 -14.43
N LEU A 705 -13.66 -16.55 -15.58
CA LEU A 705 -14.46 -17.79 -15.65
C LEU A 705 -13.62 -19.06 -15.48
N ALA A 706 -12.30 -18.98 -15.67
CA ALA A 706 -11.40 -20.13 -15.67
C ALA A 706 -10.53 -20.19 -14.40
N THR A 707 -11.16 -20.21 -13.22
CA THR A 707 -10.49 -20.19 -11.91
C THR A 707 -9.46 -21.31 -11.73
N SER A 708 -9.75 -22.53 -12.20
CA SER A 708 -8.84 -23.68 -12.07
C SER A 708 -7.57 -23.57 -12.92
N TRP A 709 -7.57 -22.74 -13.96
CA TRP A 709 -6.42 -22.56 -14.85
C TRP A 709 -5.51 -21.40 -14.44
N MET A 710 -5.96 -20.54 -13.51
CA MET A 710 -5.23 -19.34 -13.09
C MET A 710 -3.82 -19.63 -12.56
N GLU A 711 -3.64 -20.69 -11.76
CA GLU A 711 -2.30 -21.10 -11.27
C GLU A 711 -1.35 -21.53 -12.40
N SER A 712 -1.88 -22.19 -13.44
CA SER A 712 -1.07 -22.62 -14.58
C SER A 712 -0.70 -21.43 -15.46
N MET A 713 -1.65 -20.51 -15.68
CA MET A 713 -1.41 -19.24 -16.35
C MET A 713 -0.31 -18.43 -15.63
N GLU A 714 -0.38 -18.32 -14.31
CA GLU A 714 0.65 -17.66 -13.49
C GLU A 714 2.04 -18.26 -13.72
N LYS A 715 2.15 -19.60 -13.72
CA LYS A 715 3.43 -20.29 -13.99
C LYS A 715 3.95 -20.01 -15.40
N ILE A 716 3.08 -19.83 -16.40
CA ILE A 716 3.47 -19.50 -17.77
C ILE A 716 3.99 -18.06 -17.84
N VAL A 717 3.22 -17.10 -17.34
CA VAL A 717 3.59 -15.68 -17.36
C VAL A 717 4.89 -15.44 -16.58
N ASN A 718 5.06 -16.05 -15.41
CA ASN A 718 6.29 -15.92 -14.63
C ASN A 718 7.51 -16.52 -15.35
N ARG A 719 7.37 -17.64 -16.07
CA ARG A 719 8.46 -18.21 -16.88
C ARG A 719 8.90 -17.28 -18.01
N ILE A 720 7.93 -16.62 -18.65
CA ILE A 720 8.18 -15.63 -19.70
C ILE A 720 8.87 -14.39 -19.10
N ALA A 721 8.37 -13.87 -17.98
CA ALA A 721 8.92 -12.71 -17.30
C ALA A 721 10.35 -12.91 -16.79
N LEU A 722 10.68 -14.12 -16.28
CA LEU A 722 12.01 -14.50 -15.81
C LEU A 722 13.01 -14.81 -16.93
N GLY A 723 12.59 -14.80 -18.21
CA GLY A 723 13.48 -15.07 -19.35
C GLY A 723 13.94 -16.52 -19.46
N LEU A 724 13.25 -17.45 -18.78
CA LEU A 724 13.56 -18.89 -18.83
C LEU A 724 13.17 -19.53 -20.18
N GLN A 725 12.34 -18.85 -20.97
CA GLN A 725 11.94 -19.24 -22.32
C GLN A 725 12.37 -18.19 -23.34
N THR A 726 12.84 -18.64 -24.51
CA THR A 726 13.12 -17.78 -25.67
C THR A 726 11.81 -17.31 -26.28
N VAL A 727 11.56 -16.00 -26.26
CA VAL A 727 10.32 -15.36 -26.73
C VAL A 727 10.64 -14.47 -27.93
N ASP A 728 9.82 -14.55 -28.98
CA ASP A 728 9.93 -13.66 -30.15
C ASP A 728 9.57 -12.20 -29.78
N LEU A 729 10.28 -11.23 -30.36
CA LEU A 729 10.10 -9.80 -30.08
C LEU A 729 8.72 -9.26 -30.50
N GLY A 730 8.05 -9.91 -31.46
CA GLY A 730 6.72 -9.57 -31.95
C GLY A 730 5.57 -10.11 -31.09
N PHE A 731 5.84 -11.06 -30.19
CA PHE A 731 4.82 -11.67 -29.34
C PHE A 731 4.18 -10.67 -28.38
N ARG A 732 2.86 -10.72 -28.24
CA ARG A 732 2.09 -9.91 -27.28
C ARG A 732 0.96 -10.73 -26.67
N LEU A 733 0.77 -10.59 -25.36
CA LEU A 733 -0.29 -11.28 -24.60
C LEU A 733 -1.28 -10.25 -24.05
N PHE A 734 -2.55 -10.42 -24.42
CA PHE A 734 -3.69 -9.63 -23.98
C PHE A 734 -4.63 -10.53 -23.18
N LEU A 735 -5.05 -10.06 -22.01
CA LEU A 735 -5.96 -10.77 -21.11
C LEU A 735 -7.19 -9.87 -20.86
N SER A 736 -8.40 -10.43 -20.80
CA SER A 736 -9.57 -9.71 -20.31
C SER A 736 -10.22 -10.42 -19.13
N SER A 737 -10.57 -9.65 -18.10
CA SER A 737 -11.19 -10.18 -16.89
C SER A 737 -12.08 -9.15 -16.22
N MET A 738 -13.15 -9.62 -15.58
CA MET A 738 -13.81 -8.85 -14.54
C MET A 738 -12.99 -8.94 -13.23
N PRO A 739 -13.12 -7.97 -12.31
CA PRO A 739 -12.47 -8.02 -11.00
C PRO A 739 -12.87 -9.27 -10.21
N VAL A 740 -11.89 -10.10 -9.82
CA VAL A 740 -12.08 -11.33 -9.03
C VAL A 740 -10.88 -11.53 -8.11
N ARG A 741 -11.13 -11.87 -6.84
CA ARG A 741 -10.09 -12.07 -5.82
C ARG A 741 -9.14 -13.26 -6.09
N THR A 742 -9.59 -14.27 -6.85
CA THR A 742 -8.77 -15.43 -7.21
C THR A 742 -7.76 -15.16 -8.31
N PHE A 743 -7.80 -13.98 -8.94
CA PHE A 743 -6.88 -13.67 -10.02
C PHE A 743 -5.44 -13.55 -9.48
N PRO A 744 -4.43 -14.16 -10.14
CA PRO A 744 -3.08 -14.22 -9.59
C PRO A 744 -2.44 -12.83 -9.44
N ILE A 745 -2.00 -12.54 -8.21
CA ILE A 745 -1.32 -11.29 -7.82
C ILE A 745 -0.08 -11.05 -8.67
N SER A 746 0.74 -12.08 -8.88
CA SER A 746 2.00 -11.94 -9.64
C SER A 746 1.81 -11.58 -11.11
N VAL A 747 0.67 -11.98 -11.72
CA VAL A 747 0.33 -11.60 -13.10
C VAL A 747 -0.16 -10.15 -13.14
N LEU A 748 -0.92 -9.72 -12.14
CA LEU A 748 -1.31 -8.32 -12.01
C LEU A 748 -0.08 -7.45 -11.82
N GLU A 749 0.77 -7.74 -10.85
CA GLU A 749 2.01 -6.99 -10.58
C GLU A 749 2.90 -6.81 -11.82
N ASN A 750 2.98 -7.82 -12.68
CA ASN A 750 3.80 -7.83 -13.89
C ASN A 750 3.06 -7.45 -15.19
N SER A 751 1.86 -6.85 -15.09
CA SER A 751 1.07 -6.42 -16.25
C SER A 751 0.75 -4.93 -16.25
N VAL A 752 0.53 -4.40 -17.46
CA VAL A 752 -0.14 -3.11 -17.65
C VAL A 752 -1.65 -3.35 -17.56
N LYS A 753 -2.38 -2.53 -16.79
CA LYS A 753 -3.83 -2.65 -16.62
C LYS A 753 -4.56 -1.49 -17.24
N VAL A 754 -5.69 -1.79 -17.86
CA VAL A 754 -6.57 -0.78 -18.46
C VAL A 754 -8.00 -1.12 -18.16
N THR A 755 -8.73 -0.17 -17.60
CA THR A 755 -10.17 -0.29 -17.41
C THR A 755 -10.92 0.07 -18.69
N ASN A 756 -11.87 -0.78 -19.07
CA ASN A 756 -12.82 -0.49 -20.13
C ASN A 756 -14.20 -0.28 -19.50
N GLU A 757 -14.66 0.97 -19.48
CA GLU A 757 -15.95 1.37 -18.93
C GLU A 757 -16.73 2.22 -19.94
N PRO A 758 -18.08 2.09 -19.99
CA PRO A 758 -18.88 3.05 -20.72
C PRO A 758 -18.70 4.45 -20.11
N PRO A 759 -18.58 5.50 -20.94
CA PRO A 759 -18.35 6.84 -20.41
C PRO A 759 -19.54 7.30 -19.57
N LYS A 760 -19.26 7.97 -18.45
CA LYS A 760 -20.30 8.56 -17.61
C LYS A 760 -20.70 9.93 -18.14
N GLY A 761 -21.99 10.25 -17.99
CA GLY A 761 -22.57 11.52 -18.40
C GLY A 761 -23.20 11.44 -19.78
N LEU A 762 -24.30 12.16 -19.96
CA LEU A 762 -25.06 12.13 -21.20
C LEU A 762 -24.21 12.68 -22.37
N ARG A 763 -23.49 13.79 -22.14
CA ARG A 763 -22.58 14.39 -23.11
C ARG A 763 -21.55 13.38 -23.65
N SER A 764 -20.81 12.71 -22.78
CA SER A 764 -19.75 11.78 -23.17
C SER A 764 -20.31 10.57 -23.94
N ASN A 765 -21.47 10.06 -23.53
CA ASN A 765 -22.17 8.99 -24.23
C ASN A 765 -22.62 9.40 -25.64
N LEU A 766 -23.11 10.63 -25.81
CA LEU A 766 -23.51 11.16 -27.12
C LEU A 766 -22.31 11.40 -28.03
N VAL A 767 -21.24 12.03 -27.53
CA VAL A 767 -19.99 12.23 -28.29
C VAL A 767 -19.47 10.88 -28.80
N ARG A 768 -19.45 9.86 -27.94
CA ARG A 768 -19.05 8.51 -28.33
C ARG A 768 -19.98 7.91 -29.37
N SER A 769 -21.30 7.94 -29.11
CA SER A 769 -22.31 7.37 -30.00
C SER A 769 -22.27 8.00 -31.39
N LEU A 770 -22.07 9.32 -31.47
CA LEU A 770 -21.90 10.03 -32.73
C LEU A 770 -20.57 9.67 -33.39
N THR A 771 -19.45 9.67 -32.67
CA THR A 771 -18.13 9.32 -33.25
C THR A 771 -18.09 7.91 -33.86
N GLU A 772 -18.87 6.97 -33.31
CA GLU A 772 -18.99 5.60 -33.83
C GLU A 772 -19.86 5.46 -35.09
N LEU A 773 -20.74 6.44 -35.38
CA LEU A 773 -21.61 6.42 -36.56
C LEU A 773 -20.84 6.80 -37.82
N ASP A 774 -21.16 6.12 -38.93
CA ASP A 774 -20.64 6.51 -40.24
C ASP A 774 -21.27 7.83 -40.71
N ARG A 775 -20.41 8.78 -41.09
CA ARG A 775 -20.81 10.14 -41.49
C ARG A 775 -21.75 10.11 -42.69
N SER A 776 -21.45 9.26 -43.67
CA SER A 776 -22.26 9.14 -44.89
C SER A 776 -23.64 8.54 -44.58
N TRP A 777 -23.67 7.53 -43.71
CA TRP A 777 -24.91 6.88 -43.27
C TRP A 777 -25.87 7.83 -42.52
N PHE A 778 -25.34 8.75 -41.72
CA PHE A 778 -26.13 9.70 -40.94
C PHE A 778 -26.67 10.86 -41.79
N GLU A 779 -25.86 11.41 -42.71
CA GLU A 779 -26.19 12.63 -43.45
C GLU A 779 -27.16 12.38 -44.64
N PHE A 780 -27.05 11.23 -45.30
CA PHE A 780 -27.79 10.94 -46.55
C PHE A 780 -28.97 9.97 -46.35
N HIS A 781 -30.20 10.51 -46.33
CA HIS A 781 -31.46 9.72 -46.29
C HIS A 781 -32.65 10.47 -46.94
N VAL A 782 -33.62 9.75 -47.54
CA VAL A 782 -34.81 10.34 -48.21
C VAL A 782 -35.74 11.10 -47.26
N LEU A 783 -35.74 10.71 -45.98
CA LEU A 783 -36.47 11.39 -44.91
C LEU A 783 -35.76 12.66 -44.38
N GLY A 784 -34.51 12.91 -44.79
CA GLY A 784 -33.74 14.11 -44.46
C GLY A 784 -33.69 14.42 -42.95
N ARG A 785 -34.31 15.54 -42.56
CA ARG A 785 -34.40 16.00 -41.16
C ARG A 785 -35.03 14.97 -40.23
N ASN A 786 -36.09 14.30 -40.68
CA ASN A 786 -36.84 13.37 -39.84
C ASN A 786 -35.99 12.12 -39.50
N TRP A 787 -35.12 11.69 -40.42
CA TRP A 787 -34.18 10.60 -40.17
C TRP A 787 -33.16 10.97 -39.09
N ARG A 788 -32.50 12.12 -39.24
CA ARG A 788 -31.51 12.60 -38.27
C ARG A 788 -32.12 12.80 -36.89
N ALA A 789 -33.33 13.34 -36.81
CA ALA A 789 -34.06 13.50 -35.55
C ALA A 789 -34.40 12.16 -34.87
N LEU A 790 -34.74 11.12 -35.64
CA LEU A 790 -34.98 9.77 -35.10
C LEU A 790 -33.70 9.10 -34.62
N VAL A 791 -32.61 9.18 -35.41
CA VAL A 791 -31.31 8.62 -35.04
C VAL A 791 -30.77 9.32 -33.80
N PHE A 792 -30.80 10.66 -33.77
CA PHE A 792 -30.39 11.44 -32.62
C PHE A 792 -31.27 11.18 -31.39
N GLY A 793 -32.60 11.12 -31.58
CA GLY A 793 -33.55 10.76 -30.53
C GLY A 793 -33.29 9.38 -29.94
N LEU A 794 -32.90 8.40 -30.76
CA LEU A 794 -32.55 7.06 -30.30
C LEU A 794 -31.20 7.02 -29.58
N CYS A 795 -30.19 7.78 -30.06
CA CYS A 795 -28.93 7.96 -29.34
C CYS A 795 -29.14 8.64 -27.98
N MET A 796 -30.00 9.67 -27.92
CA MET A 796 -30.41 10.33 -26.68
C MET A 796 -31.14 9.36 -25.75
N PHE A 797 -32.10 8.59 -26.26
CA PHE A 797 -32.80 7.56 -25.50
C PHE A 797 -31.83 6.55 -24.89
N HIS A 798 -30.90 6.04 -25.69
CA HIS A 798 -29.89 5.10 -25.23
C HIS A 798 -28.98 5.70 -24.14
N GLY A 799 -28.54 6.95 -24.31
CA GLY A 799 -27.77 7.66 -23.28
C GLY A 799 -28.58 7.85 -21.99
N VAL A 800 -29.86 8.23 -22.11
CA VAL A 800 -30.76 8.46 -20.96
C VAL A 800 -31.00 7.18 -20.16
N ILE A 801 -31.26 6.03 -20.80
CA ILE A 801 -31.49 4.77 -20.07
C ILE A 801 -30.22 4.27 -19.36
N LEU A 802 -29.04 4.47 -19.95
CA LEU A 802 -27.74 4.13 -19.36
C LEU A 802 -27.47 4.98 -18.11
N GLU A 803 -27.69 6.28 -18.23
CA GLU A 803 -27.46 7.25 -17.17
C GLU A 803 -28.52 7.16 -16.06
N ARG A 804 -29.75 6.75 -16.38
CA ARG A 804 -30.81 6.52 -15.38
C ARG A 804 -30.43 5.46 -14.34
N ARG A 805 -29.54 4.53 -14.68
CA ARG A 805 -28.98 3.53 -13.75
C ARG A 805 -28.27 4.18 -12.55
N LYS A 806 -27.77 5.41 -12.69
CA LYS A 806 -27.12 6.16 -11.61
C LYS A 806 -28.02 6.35 -10.38
N PHE A 807 -29.33 6.52 -10.59
CA PHE A 807 -30.28 6.80 -9.51
C PHE A 807 -30.72 5.54 -8.72
N GLY A 808 -30.14 4.37 -9.01
CA GLY A 808 -30.48 3.13 -8.30
C GLY A 808 -31.96 2.77 -8.44
N PRO A 809 -32.65 2.38 -7.34
CA PRO A 809 -34.07 2.01 -7.36
C PRO A 809 -35.02 3.09 -7.90
N LEU A 810 -34.70 4.38 -7.75
CA LEU A 810 -35.50 5.47 -8.31
C LEU A 810 -35.41 5.52 -9.84
N GLY A 811 -34.30 5.03 -10.39
CA GLY A 811 -34.10 4.88 -11.82
C GLY A 811 -34.77 3.65 -12.38
N TRP A 812 -34.35 2.49 -11.87
CA TRP A 812 -34.82 1.17 -12.22
C TRP A 812 -34.92 0.31 -10.97
N ASN A 813 -35.98 -0.47 -10.80
CA ASN A 813 -36.11 -1.37 -9.66
C ASN A 813 -34.97 -2.41 -9.64
N ILE A 814 -34.61 -2.91 -10.84
CA ILE A 814 -33.48 -3.81 -11.05
C ILE A 814 -32.48 -3.11 -11.96
N THR A 815 -31.19 -3.22 -11.66
CA THR A 815 -30.15 -2.66 -12.52
C THR A 815 -29.99 -3.49 -13.78
N TYR A 816 -30.53 -3.00 -14.90
CA TYR A 816 -30.35 -3.62 -16.21
C TYR A 816 -29.06 -3.15 -16.90
N GLU A 817 -28.52 -4.02 -17.74
CA GLU A 817 -27.35 -3.75 -18.58
C GLU A 817 -27.80 -3.58 -20.02
N PHE A 818 -27.81 -2.32 -20.48
CA PHE A 818 -28.00 -1.98 -21.88
C PHE A 818 -26.63 -1.88 -22.55
N SER A 819 -26.48 -2.51 -23.71
CA SER A 819 -25.24 -2.58 -24.47
C SER A 819 -25.31 -1.74 -25.74
N GLU A 820 -24.15 -1.42 -26.31
CA GLU A 820 -24.07 -0.79 -27.63
C GLU A 820 -24.67 -1.67 -28.73
N SER A 821 -24.62 -3.00 -28.56
CA SER A 821 -25.25 -3.93 -29.51
C SER A 821 -26.77 -3.72 -29.59
N ASP A 822 -27.41 -3.34 -28.49
CA ASP A 822 -28.86 -3.06 -28.46
C ASP A 822 -29.15 -1.76 -29.24
N ARG A 823 -28.27 -0.75 -29.13
CA ARG A 823 -28.34 0.49 -29.94
C ARG A 823 -28.15 0.19 -31.42
N GLU A 824 -27.14 -0.58 -31.80
CA GLU A 824 -26.92 -0.96 -33.20
C GLU A 824 -28.12 -1.73 -33.77
N CYS A 825 -28.68 -2.67 -32.99
CA CYS A 825 -29.87 -3.41 -33.38
C CYS A 825 -31.07 -2.48 -33.60
N ALA A 826 -31.27 -1.50 -32.71
CA ALA A 826 -32.32 -0.51 -32.85
C ALA A 826 -32.13 0.41 -34.07
N LEU A 827 -30.89 0.83 -34.36
CA LEU A 827 -30.57 1.61 -35.57
C LEU A 827 -30.76 0.81 -36.86
N ARG A 828 -30.39 -0.48 -36.87
CA ARG A 828 -30.66 -1.37 -38.01
C ARG A 828 -32.16 -1.60 -38.19
N THR A 829 -32.90 -1.74 -37.10
CA THR A 829 -34.37 -1.83 -37.13
C THR A 829 -34.97 -0.58 -37.75
N LEU A 830 -34.50 0.61 -37.37
CA LEU A 830 -34.92 1.87 -38.01
C LEU A 830 -34.66 1.87 -39.52
N ASP A 831 -33.49 1.40 -39.97
CA ASP A 831 -33.11 1.30 -41.38
C ASP A 831 -33.99 0.30 -42.16
N ILE A 832 -34.40 -0.80 -41.54
CA ILE A 832 -35.30 -1.79 -42.15
C ILE A 832 -36.72 -1.23 -42.33
N TYR A 833 -37.25 -0.52 -41.33
CA TYR A 833 -38.63 0.01 -41.38
C TYR A 833 -38.73 1.35 -42.12
N CYS A 834 -37.66 2.13 -42.20
CA CYS A 834 -37.59 3.37 -42.96
C CYS A 834 -36.78 3.13 -44.24
N ASP A 835 -37.46 2.66 -45.29
CA ASP A 835 -36.82 2.41 -46.58
C ASP A 835 -36.10 3.68 -47.12
N ARG A 836 -34.87 3.49 -47.58
CA ARG A 836 -34.03 4.55 -48.15
C ARG A 836 -34.51 5.02 -49.50
N GLU A 837 -35.30 4.23 -50.22
CA GLU A 837 -35.73 4.54 -51.58
C GLU A 837 -37.14 5.15 -51.63
N VAL A 838 -37.99 4.84 -50.65
CA VAL A 838 -39.42 5.23 -50.64
C VAL A 838 -39.76 6.09 -49.42
N ARG A 839 -40.35 7.27 -49.66
CA ARG A 839 -40.86 8.15 -48.60
C ARG A 839 -42.20 7.61 -48.06
N ALA A 840 -42.13 6.57 -47.24
CA ALA A 840 -43.28 5.98 -46.54
C ALA A 840 -43.60 6.70 -45.22
N ALA A 841 -44.84 6.52 -44.72
CA ALA A 841 -45.20 6.95 -43.37
C ALA A 841 -44.50 6.06 -42.34
N ILE A 842 -43.93 6.68 -41.29
CA ILE A 842 -43.19 5.97 -40.26
C ILE A 842 -44.15 5.16 -39.38
N PRO A 843 -43.95 3.84 -39.22
CA PRO A 843 -44.84 2.98 -38.43
C PRO A 843 -44.51 3.08 -36.94
N TRP A 844 -45.02 4.12 -36.27
CA TRP A 844 -44.74 4.41 -34.86
C TRP A 844 -45.08 3.26 -33.92
N ASP A 845 -46.26 2.66 -34.04
CA ASP A 845 -46.67 1.56 -33.17
C ASP A 845 -45.74 0.35 -33.27
N ALA A 846 -45.22 0.07 -34.47
CA ALA A 846 -44.27 -1.02 -34.69
C ALA A 846 -42.90 -0.70 -34.10
N LEU A 847 -42.40 0.52 -34.27
CA LEU A 847 -41.13 0.96 -33.69
C LEU A 847 -41.18 1.02 -32.16
N GLU A 848 -42.28 1.52 -31.59
CA GLU A 848 -42.50 1.53 -30.14
C GLU A 848 -42.57 0.11 -29.57
N TYR A 849 -43.25 -0.80 -30.26
CA TYR A 849 -43.34 -2.20 -29.84
C TYR A 849 -41.98 -2.91 -29.94
N ILE A 850 -41.28 -2.80 -31.07
CA ILE A 850 -40.01 -3.51 -31.26
C ILE A 850 -38.94 -2.97 -30.30
N ASN A 851 -38.75 -1.65 -30.25
CA ASN A 851 -37.74 -1.09 -29.35
C ASN A 851 -38.14 -1.25 -27.87
N GLY A 852 -39.42 -1.08 -27.55
CA GLY A 852 -39.92 -1.09 -26.16
C GLY A 852 -40.14 -2.47 -25.55
N GLU A 853 -40.53 -3.47 -26.33
CA GLU A 853 -40.87 -4.82 -25.85
C GLU A 853 -39.81 -5.86 -26.23
N ILE A 854 -39.18 -5.73 -27.40
CA ILE A 854 -38.27 -6.76 -27.94
C ILE A 854 -36.81 -6.39 -27.71
N THR A 855 -36.34 -5.26 -28.28
CA THR A 855 -34.91 -4.91 -28.29
C THR A 855 -34.43 -4.50 -26.90
N TYR A 856 -35.00 -3.44 -26.32
CA TYR A 856 -34.67 -3.02 -24.95
C TYR A 856 -35.55 -3.73 -23.93
N GLY A 857 -36.84 -3.94 -24.24
CA GLY A 857 -37.78 -4.63 -23.37
C GLY A 857 -37.41 -6.09 -23.08
N GLY A 858 -36.78 -6.79 -24.03
CA GLY A 858 -36.34 -8.18 -23.81
C GLY A 858 -35.26 -8.33 -22.73
N ARG A 859 -34.60 -7.23 -22.32
CA ARG A 859 -33.66 -7.20 -21.19
C ARG A 859 -34.34 -6.93 -19.85
N VAL A 860 -35.53 -6.32 -19.88
CA VAL A 860 -36.24 -5.85 -18.70
C VAL A 860 -37.18 -6.95 -18.22
N THR A 861 -36.99 -7.39 -16.98
CA THR A 861 -37.76 -8.49 -16.39
C THR A 861 -38.95 -8.02 -15.57
N ASP A 862 -38.87 -6.83 -14.96
CA ASP A 862 -39.94 -6.28 -14.13
C ASP A 862 -40.97 -5.51 -14.96
N ALA A 863 -42.26 -5.71 -14.66
CA ALA A 863 -43.37 -5.11 -15.40
C ALA A 863 -43.46 -3.59 -15.18
N TRP A 864 -43.09 -3.11 -13.98
CA TRP A 864 -43.08 -1.68 -13.67
C TRP A 864 -41.96 -0.96 -14.40
N ASP A 865 -40.77 -1.57 -14.45
CA ASP A 865 -39.65 -1.06 -15.24
C ASP A 865 -39.98 -1.06 -16.74
N GLN A 866 -40.66 -2.09 -17.25
CA GLN A 866 -41.09 -2.14 -18.66
C GLN A 866 -42.07 -1.00 -19.00
N ARG A 867 -43.01 -0.70 -18.09
CA ARG A 867 -43.90 0.47 -18.20
C ARG A 867 -43.10 1.78 -18.20
N CYS A 868 -42.10 1.90 -17.33
CA CYS A 868 -41.20 3.06 -17.27
C CYS A 868 -40.43 3.25 -18.59
N LEU A 869 -39.78 2.19 -19.09
CA LEU A 869 -39.02 2.16 -20.34
C LEU A 869 -39.87 2.64 -21.52
N ARG A 870 -41.10 2.12 -21.66
CA ARG A 870 -42.03 2.53 -22.73
C ARG A 870 -42.42 4.01 -22.62
N SER A 871 -42.60 4.50 -21.40
CA SER A 871 -42.98 5.89 -21.16
C SER A 871 -41.84 6.84 -21.53
N ILE A 872 -40.60 6.45 -21.24
CA ILE A 872 -39.38 7.18 -21.66
C ILE A 872 -39.22 7.10 -23.18
N LEU A 873 -39.36 5.91 -23.79
CA LEU A 873 -39.23 5.71 -25.23
C LEU A 873 -40.19 6.60 -26.02
N LYS A 874 -41.43 6.77 -25.55
CA LYS A 874 -42.42 7.66 -26.17
C LYS A 874 -41.99 9.13 -26.20
N ARG A 875 -41.17 9.59 -25.26
CA ARG A 875 -40.61 10.95 -25.25
C ARG A 875 -39.55 11.15 -26.34
N PHE A 876 -38.83 10.09 -26.72
CA PHE A 876 -37.68 10.13 -27.63
C PHE A 876 -37.90 9.46 -29.00
N SER A 877 -39.04 8.81 -29.21
CA SER A 877 -39.36 8.13 -30.48
C SER A 877 -40.83 8.23 -30.90
N SER A 878 -41.55 9.29 -30.52
CA SER A 878 -42.93 9.54 -30.96
C SER A 878 -43.04 10.60 -32.06
N SER A 879 -44.24 10.71 -32.63
CA SER A 879 -44.59 11.76 -33.60
C SER A 879 -44.38 13.19 -33.10
N LEU A 880 -44.25 13.39 -31.78
CA LEU A 880 -44.03 14.69 -31.15
C LEU A 880 -42.67 15.31 -31.52
N ILE A 881 -41.68 14.48 -31.85
CA ILE A 881 -40.32 14.93 -32.17
C ILE A 881 -40.24 15.61 -33.54
N MET A 882 -41.26 15.39 -34.37
CA MET A 882 -41.40 16.06 -35.67
C MET A 882 -41.95 17.48 -35.55
N VAL A 883 -42.41 17.89 -34.35
CA VAL A 883 -42.88 19.25 -34.11
C VAL A 883 -41.66 20.17 -33.96
N ASP A 884 -41.69 21.30 -34.66
CA ASP A 884 -40.62 22.30 -34.57
C ASP A 884 -40.46 22.80 -33.12
N GLN A 885 -39.21 22.91 -32.66
CA GLN A 885 -38.85 23.30 -31.29
C GLN A 885 -39.32 22.34 -30.18
N TYR A 886 -39.49 21.04 -30.48
CA TYR A 886 -39.73 20.04 -29.45
C TYR A 886 -38.52 19.93 -28.51
N CYS A 887 -38.71 20.33 -27.26
CA CYS A 887 -37.71 20.15 -26.20
C CYS A 887 -37.92 18.79 -25.53
N TYR A 888 -36.84 18.03 -25.41
CA TYR A 888 -36.86 16.81 -24.63
C TYR A 888 -37.07 17.13 -23.16
N SER A 889 -36.46 18.18 -22.59
CA SER A 889 -36.63 18.58 -21.17
C SER A 889 -37.49 19.84 -21.00
N PRO A 890 -38.20 19.99 -19.84
CA PRO A 890 -38.89 21.24 -19.48
C PRO A 890 -37.95 22.46 -19.44
N SER A 891 -36.67 22.24 -19.13
CA SER A 891 -35.62 23.25 -19.04
C SER A 891 -35.17 23.79 -20.42
N GLY A 892 -35.58 23.17 -21.53
CA GLY A 892 -35.32 23.65 -22.90
C GLY A 892 -33.90 23.47 -23.42
N VAL A 893 -32.94 23.09 -22.57
CA VAL A 893 -31.53 22.86 -22.94
C VAL A 893 -31.39 21.68 -23.90
N TYR A 894 -32.09 20.58 -23.61
CA TYR A 894 -32.00 19.34 -24.37
C TYR A 894 -33.09 19.30 -25.45
N HIS A 895 -32.67 19.44 -26.70
CA HIS A 895 -33.54 19.41 -27.88
C HIS A 895 -32.77 18.78 -29.07
N CYS A 896 -33.46 18.49 -30.17
CA CYS A 896 -32.80 18.05 -31.40
C CYS A 896 -32.39 19.27 -32.24
N PRO A 897 -31.08 19.45 -32.53
CA PRO A 897 -30.63 20.53 -33.42
C PRO A 897 -31.16 20.40 -34.84
N GLU A 898 -31.48 21.52 -35.49
CA GLU A 898 -31.90 21.59 -36.89
C GLU A 898 -30.72 21.63 -37.87
N ALA A 899 -29.68 20.86 -37.59
CA ALA A 899 -28.42 20.86 -38.34
C ALA A 899 -28.46 19.90 -39.56
N LEU A 900 -27.63 20.21 -40.56
CA LEU A 900 -27.46 19.38 -41.76
C LEU A 900 -26.25 18.46 -41.66
N LYS A 901 -25.18 18.91 -41.00
CA LYS A 901 -23.89 18.21 -40.88
C LYS A 901 -23.70 17.63 -39.51
N MET A 902 -22.96 16.53 -39.45
CA MET A 902 -22.64 15.86 -38.19
C MET A 902 -21.77 16.69 -37.24
N ASP A 903 -20.87 17.52 -37.78
CA ASP A 903 -20.00 18.39 -36.96
C ASP A 903 -20.80 19.41 -36.13
N GLU A 904 -21.91 19.94 -36.66
CA GLU A 904 -22.81 20.86 -35.96
C GLU A 904 -23.56 20.16 -34.80
N TYR A 905 -23.90 18.87 -34.95
CA TYR A 905 -24.44 18.07 -33.85
C TYR A 905 -23.38 17.83 -32.77
N MET A 906 -22.12 17.61 -33.14
CA MET A 906 -21.02 17.46 -32.18
C MET A 906 -20.77 18.75 -31.40
N GLU A 907 -20.76 19.92 -32.07
CA GLU A 907 -20.63 21.23 -31.42
C GLU A 907 -21.77 21.48 -30.41
N TYR A 908 -23.00 21.12 -30.76
CA TYR A 908 -24.13 21.20 -29.84
C TYR A 908 -23.93 20.31 -28.60
N VAL A 909 -23.52 19.06 -28.80
CA VAL A 909 -23.27 18.12 -27.70
C VAL A 909 -22.14 18.60 -26.79
N GLU A 910 -21.10 19.25 -27.35
CA GLU A 910 -20.01 19.83 -26.57
C GLU A 910 -20.42 21.06 -25.75
N GLN A 911 -21.51 21.74 -26.10
CA GLN A 911 -22.06 22.85 -25.31
C GLN A 911 -22.94 22.39 -24.15
N LEU A 912 -23.29 21.09 -24.08
CA LEU A 912 -24.11 20.56 -22.99
C LEU A 912 -23.37 20.63 -21.63
N PRO A 913 -24.12 20.85 -20.52
CA PRO A 913 -23.57 20.84 -19.18
C PRO A 913 -22.85 19.53 -18.85
N ILE A 914 -21.83 19.61 -17.98
CA ILE A 914 -21.10 18.43 -17.47
C ILE A 914 -21.96 17.67 -16.44
N HIS A 915 -22.75 18.41 -15.65
CA HIS A 915 -23.72 17.84 -14.71
C HIS A 915 -25.12 17.83 -15.34
N ASP A 916 -25.67 16.64 -15.52
CA ASP A 916 -26.98 16.44 -16.14
C ASP A 916 -28.11 16.69 -15.12
N PRO A 917 -29.05 17.62 -15.38
CA PRO A 917 -30.17 17.85 -14.48
C PRO A 917 -31.18 16.67 -14.53
N PRO A 918 -31.80 16.30 -13.40
CA PRO A 918 -32.76 15.19 -13.31
C PRO A 918 -33.95 15.26 -14.29
N ASP A 919 -34.31 16.47 -14.72
CA ASP A 919 -35.37 16.77 -15.68
C ASP A 919 -35.26 16.01 -17.01
N VAL A 920 -34.03 15.76 -17.46
CA VAL A 920 -33.76 15.04 -18.72
C VAL A 920 -34.18 13.58 -18.60
N PHE A 921 -33.99 13.00 -17.42
CA PHE A 921 -34.45 11.67 -17.09
C PHE A 921 -35.95 11.68 -16.76
N GLY A 922 -36.59 12.84 -16.55
CA GLY A 922 -37.98 12.92 -16.11
C GLY A 922 -38.14 12.55 -14.63
N MET A 923 -37.18 12.98 -13.81
CA MET A 923 -37.19 12.85 -12.36
C MET A 923 -37.17 14.23 -11.70
N HIS A 924 -37.58 14.28 -10.43
CA HIS A 924 -37.50 15.48 -9.60
C HIS A 924 -36.06 15.75 -9.14
N GLU A 925 -35.71 17.01 -8.83
CA GLU A 925 -34.37 17.43 -8.38
C GLU A 925 -33.85 16.65 -7.15
N ASN A 926 -34.77 16.23 -6.26
CA ASN A 926 -34.44 15.44 -5.07
C ASN A 926 -33.72 14.11 -5.41
N ALA A 927 -33.92 13.56 -6.62
CA ALA A 927 -33.21 12.37 -7.08
C ALA A 927 -31.69 12.63 -7.16
N ASN A 928 -31.26 13.84 -7.52
CA ASN A 928 -29.85 14.20 -7.55
C ASN A 928 -29.25 14.27 -6.14
N ILE A 929 -30.00 14.77 -5.17
CA ILE A 929 -29.58 14.81 -3.76
C ILE A 929 -29.35 13.39 -3.23
N ILE A 930 -30.29 12.48 -3.52
CA ILE A 930 -30.16 11.06 -3.12
C ILE A 930 -28.97 10.41 -3.82
N TYR A 931 -28.80 10.65 -5.12
CA TYR A 931 -27.66 10.16 -5.88
C TYR A 931 -26.33 10.64 -5.28
N ASN A 932 -26.18 11.95 -5.08
CA ASN A 932 -24.98 12.55 -4.52
C ASN A 932 -24.70 12.05 -3.09
N ARG A 933 -25.74 11.88 -2.26
CA ARG A 933 -25.58 11.31 -0.91
C ARG A 933 -25.12 9.86 -0.93
N ASN A 934 -25.66 9.06 -1.86
CA ASN A 934 -25.20 7.69 -2.06
C ASN A 934 -23.76 7.63 -2.58
N GLU A 935 -23.38 8.55 -3.46
CA GLU A 935 -22.00 8.68 -3.96
C GLU A 935 -21.03 9.10 -2.86
N THR A 936 -21.40 10.08 -2.02
CA THR A 936 -20.62 10.44 -0.83
C THR A 936 -20.49 9.27 0.13
N ARG A 937 -21.57 8.53 0.40
CA ARG A 937 -21.51 7.36 1.29
C ARG A 937 -20.56 6.30 0.74
N PHE A 938 -20.66 5.99 -0.55
CA PHE A 938 -19.73 5.07 -1.22
C PHE A 938 -18.28 5.56 -1.11
N PHE A 939 -18.03 6.85 -1.36
CA PHE A 939 -16.71 7.45 -1.25
C PHE A 939 -16.13 7.32 0.18
N LEU A 940 -16.92 7.60 1.21
CA LEU A 940 -16.51 7.51 2.61
C LEU A 940 -16.30 6.06 3.07
N ASP A 941 -17.21 5.15 2.70
CA ASP A 941 -17.13 3.72 3.02
C ASP A 941 -15.86 3.12 2.40
N THR A 942 -15.55 3.43 1.14
CA THR A 942 -14.32 2.95 0.48
C THR A 942 -13.05 3.55 1.09
N LEU A 943 -13.08 4.83 1.50
CA LEU A 943 -11.96 5.42 2.24
C LEU A 943 -11.75 4.75 3.59
N LEU A 944 -12.83 4.39 4.31
CA LEU A 944 -12.74 3.64 5.56
C LEU A 944 -12.12 2.26 5.35
N GLU A 945 -12.54 1.53 4.32
CA GLU A 945 -11.99 0.21 3.98
C GLU A 945 -10.48 0.29 3.73
N SER A 946 -10.02 1.25 2.94
CA SER A 946 -8.60 1.48 2.64
C SER A 946 -7.74 1.91 3.85
N GLN A 947 -8.36 2.25 4.99
CA GLN A 947 -7.65 2.59 6.22
C GLN A 947 -7.53 1.43 7.20
N THR A 948 -8.35 0.40 7.05
CA THR A 948 -8.39 -0.72 7.99
C THR A 948 -7.29 -1.76 7.76
N GLY A 949 -6.65 -1.79 6.58
CA GLY A 949 -5.58 -2.74 6.25
C GLY A 949 -4.15 -2.30 6.59
N GLY A 950 -3.95 -1.01 6.89
CA GLY A 950 -2.68 -0.51 7.40
C GLY A 950 -2.56 -0.69 8.90
N ASP A 951 -1.44 -1.27 9.36
CA ASP A 951 -0.98 -1.44 10.75
C ASP A 951 -0.79 -0.12 11.55
N ALA A 952 -1.51 0.93 11.15
CA ALA A 952 -1.57 2.24 11.77
C ALA A 952 -2.73 2.38 12.78
N LEU A 953 -3.45 1.28 13.09
CA LEU A 953 -4.22 1.21 14.33
C LEU A 953 -3.24 0.83 15.44
N GLY A 954 -2.51 1.81 15.98
CA GLY A 954 -1.65 1.58 17.14
C GLY A 954 -2.40 0.88 18.28
N GLU A 955 -1.67 0.26 19.22
CA GLU A 955 -2.28 -0.45 20.37
C GLU A 955 -3.33 0.40 21.11
N GLU A 956 -3.15 1.72 21.17
CA GLU A 956 -4.13 2.66 21.73
C GLU A 956 -5.46 2.70 20.95
N ALA A 957 -5.42 2.59 19.62
CA ALA A 957 -6.60 2.59 18.77
C ALA A 957 -7.37 1.25 18.86
N VAL A 958 -6.67 0.13 18.96
CA VAL A 958 -7.29 -1.19 19.20
C VAL A 958 -7.93 -1.22 20.58
N ALA A 959 -7.23 -0.77 21.63
CA ALA A 959 -7.80 -0.68 22.97
C ALA A 959 -9.00 0.29 23.04
N ALA A 960 -8.96 1.40 22.31
CA ALA A 960 -10.09 2.32 22.18
C ALA A 960 -11.27 1.67 21.45
N MET A 961 -11.00 0.87 20.42
CA MET A 961 -12.02 0.13 19.67
C MET A 961 -12.65 -0.98 20.52
N ASP A 962 -11.85 -1.74 21.26
CA ASP A 962 -12.33 -2.77 22.18
C ASP A 962 -13.25 -2.17 23.24
N LYS A 963 -12.83 -1.05 23.84
CA LYS A 963 -13.66 -0.31 24.79
C LYS A 963 -14.95 0.18 24.16
N LEU A 964 -14.90 0.72 22.93
CA LEU A 964 -16.07 1.19 22.20
C LEU A 964 -17.03 0.04 21.85
N CYS A 965 -16.51 -1.11 21.46
CA CYS A 965 -17.31 -2.31 21.19
C CYS A 965 -17.99 -2.81 22.47
N LEU A 966 -17.28 -2.85 23.59
CA LEU A 966 -17.85 -3.22 24.90
C LEU A 966 -18.95 -2.24 25.35
N ASP A 967 -18.69 -0.92 25.26
CA ASP A 967 -19.68 0.10 25.60
C ASP A 967 -20.96 -0.02 24.73
N LYS A 968 -20.81 -0.35 23.44
CA LYS A 968 -21.93 -0.62 22.54
C LYS A 968 -22.67 -1.91 22.91
N ILE A 969 -21.96 -2.98 23.22
CA ILE A 969 -22.57 -4.25 23.68
C ILE A 969 -23.46 -3.99 24.90
N ASP A 970 -22.96 -3.25 25.89
CA ASP A 970 -23.70 -2.93 27.10
C ASP A 970 -24.92 -2.05 26.81
N SER A 971 -24.76 -1.01 25.97
CA SER A 971 -25.87 -0.16 25.55
C SER A 971 -26.97 -0.96 24.83
N ILE A 972 -26.59 -1.90 23.96
CA ILE A 972 -27.54 -2.73 23.19
C ILE A 972 -28.26 -3.70 24.11
N ARG A 973 -27.53 -4.35 25.03
CA ARG A 973 -28.09 -5.32 25.98
C ARG A 973 -29.08 -4.65 26.94
N GLN A 974 -28.85 -3.40 27.35
CA GLN A 974 -29.80 -2.62 28.16
C GLN A 974 -31.01 -2.15 27.34
N ALA A 975 -30.80 -1.80 26.08
CA ALA A 975 -31.83 -1.28 25.18
C ALA A 975 -32.84 -2.35 24.74
N ILE A 976 -32.40 -3.59 24.51
CA ILE A 976 -33.21 -4.64 23.88
C ILE A 976 -33.64 -5.68 24.92
N ALA A 977 -34.94 -5.97 24.99
CA ALA A 977 -35.47 -7.03 25.84
C ALA A 977 -34.96 -8.43 25.43
N SER A 978 -34.79 -9.34 26.39
CA SER A 978 -34.32 -10.70 26.11
C SER A 978 -35.33 -11.58 25.38
N ALA A 979 -36.62 -11.36 25.62
CA ALA A 979 -37.72 -12.01 24.91
C ALA A 979 -38.96 -11.12 24.95
N ILE A 980 -39.88 -11.32 23.99
CA ILE A 980 -41.19 -10.68 24.01
C ILE A 980 -42.09 -11.38 25.03
N GLY A 981 -42.16 -12.72 24.96
CA GLY A 981 -42.96 -13.58 25.84
C GLY A 981 -44.47 -13.39 25.64
N CYS A 982 -45.24 -14.47 25.49
CA CYS A 982 -46.70 -14.41 25.24
C CYS A 982 -47.47 -15.43 26.09
N ASP A 983 -47.16 -15.51 27.38
CA ASP A 983 -47.81 -16.46 28.29
C ASP A 983 -49.25 -16.02 28.68
N GLU A 984 -49.56 -14.72 28.62
CA GLU A 984 -50.89 -14.16 28.91
C GLU A 984 -51.42 -13.28 27.74
N LEU A 985 -52.06 -13.91 26.74
CA LEU A 985 -52.71 -13.18 25.62
C LEU A 985 -54.00 -12.49 26.08
N HIS A 986 -54.25 -11.27 25.59
CA HIS A 986 -55.49 -10.54 25.88
C HIS A 986 -56.75 -11.31 25.45
N ALA A 987 -57.80 -11.30 26.28
CA ALA A 987 -59.01 -12.09 26.09
C ALA A 987 -59.75 -11.84 24.75
N SER A 988 -59.62 -10.65 24.16
CA SER A 988 -60.22 -10.32 22.86
C SER A 988 -59.59 -11.07 21.68
N LEU A 989 -58.32 -11.48 21.78
CA LEU A 989 -57.60 -12.19 20.72
C LEU A 989 -57.92 -13.69 20.68
N LEU A 990 -58.50 -14.22 21.76
CA LEU A 990 -58.83 -15.63 21.96
C LEU A 990 -60.33 -15.93 21.72
N GLN A 991 -61.14 -14.92 21.40
CA GLN A 991 -62.56 -15.11 21.08
C GLN A 991 -62.71 -15.91 19.79
N ARG A 992 -63.33 -17.09 19.89
CA ARG A 992 -63.49 -18.03 18.77
C ARG A 992 -64.71 -17.68 17.94
N ASP A 993 -64.57 -17.80 16.62
CA ASP A 993 -65.69 -17.66 15.67
C ASP A 993 -66.79 -18.72 15.91
N ALA A 994 -67.96 -18.55 15.29
CA ALA A 994 -69.09 -19.51 15.31
C ALA A 994 -68.73 -20.96 14.90
N LYS A 995 -67.56 -21.17 14.29
CA LYS A 995 -66.99 -22.49 13.91
C LYS A 995 -65.82 -22.93 14.81
N ASN A 996 -65.68 -22.38 16.03
CA ASN A 996 -64.61 -22.68 17.00
C ASN A 996 -63.17 -22.42 16.51
N ARG A 997 -62.97 -21.52 15.54
CA ARG A 997 -61.64 -21.17 15.01
C ARG A 997 -61.11 -19.90 15.69
N ILE A 998 -59.80 -19.84 15.86
CA ILE A 998 -59.09 -18.65 16.34
C ILE A 998 -59.10 -17.58 15.22
N PRO A 999 -59.22 -16.29 15.54
CA PRO A 999 -59.10 -15.20 14.56
C PRO A 999 -57.80 -15.29 13.77
N SER A 1000 -57.86 -15.07 12.46
CA SER A 1000 -56.71 -15.22 11.56
C SER A 1000 -55.57 -14.27 11.95
N LEU A 1001 -55.87 -13.05 12.37
CA LEU A 1001 -54.87 -12.06 12.79
C LEU A 1001 -54.11 -12.49 14.05
N THR A 1002 -54.74 -13.23 14.97
CA THR A 1002 -54.05 -13.78 16.15
C THR A 1002 -53.01 -14.83 15.74
N THR A 1003 -53.27 -15.62 14.70
CA THR A 1003 -52.29 -16.60 14.21
C THR A 1003 -51.08 -15.94 13.55
N VAL A 1004 -51.29 -14.80 12.88
CA VAL A 1004 -50.20 -13.99 12.32
C VAL A 1004 -49.34 -13.41 13.44
N LEU A 1005 -49.98 -12.87 14.49
CA LEU A 1005 -49.27 -12.32 15.66
C LEU A 1005 -48.36 -13.37 16.33
N LEU A 1006 -48.84 -14.60 16.54
CA LEU A 1006 -48.03 -15.66 17.14
C LEU A 1006 -46.79 -16.01 16.29
N GLN A 1007 -46.95 -16.05 14.97
CA GLN A 1007 -45.83 -16.29 14.05
C GLN A 1007 -44.81 -15.13 14.04
N GLU A 1008 -45.29 -13.90 14.18
CA GLU A 1008 -44.44 -12.71 14.30
C GLU A 1008 -43.62 -12.74 15.60
N VAL A 1009 -44.25 -13.04 16.74
CA VAL A 1009 -43.58 -13.16 18.04
C VAL A 1009 -42.47 -14.21 17.99
N GLU A 1010 -42.76 -15.41 17.46
CA GLU A 1010 -41.76 -16.48 17.37
C GLU A 1010 -40.54 -16.06 16.55
N ARG A 1011 -40.73 -15.27 15.48
CA ARG A 1011 -39.63 -14.75 14.66
C ARG A 1011 -38.80 -13.70 15.40
N PHE A 1012 -39.45 -12.76 16.09
CA PHE A 1012 -38.74 -11.77 16.92
C PHE A 1012 -37.96 -12.45 18.05
N ASP A 1013 -38.52 -13.43 18.73
CA ASP A 1013 -37.82 -14.15 19.82
C ASP A 1013 -36.59 -14.93 19.30
N ARG A 1014 -36.69 -15.55 18.13
CA ARG A 1014 -35.51 -16.19 17.48
C ARG A 1014 -34.43 -15.17 17.13
N LEU A 1015 -34.81 -13.99 16.62
CA LEU A 1015 -33.85 -12.91 16.32
C LEU A 1015 -33.17 -12.42 17.62
N LEU A 1016 -33.95 -12.18 18.67
CA LEU A 1016 -33.46 -11.72 19.96
C LEU A 1016 -32.48 -12.73 20.59
N GLY A 1017 -32.77 -14.03 20.51
CA GLY A 1017 -31.84 -15.07 20.95
C GLY A 1017 -30.49 -14.99 20.26
N VAL A 1018 -30.47 -14.87 18.92
CA VAL A 1018 -29.23 -14.74 18.13
C VAL A 1018 -28.46 -13.47 18.49
N ILE A 1019 -29.14 -12.34 18.69
CA ILE A 1019 -28.49 -11.08 19.10
C ILE A 1019 -27.81 -11.27 20.45
N HIS A 1020 -28.52 -11.75 21.47
CA HIS A 1020 -27.97 -11.90 22.83
C HIS A 1020 -26.83 -12.93 22.90
N ASP A 1021 -26.94 -14.05 22.19
CA ASP A 1021 -25.87 -15.05 22.11
C ASP A 1021 -24.62 -14.47 21.43
N SER A 1022 -24.79 -13.79 20.29
CA SER A 1022 -23.66 -13.18 19.56
C SER A 1022 -22.95 -12.08 20.35
N LEU A 1023 -23.71 -11.25 21.10
CA LEU A 1023 -23.15 -10.21 21.97
C LEU A 1023 -22.34 -10.81 23.12
N ARG A 1024 -22.84 -11.90 23.73
CA ARG A 1024 -22.15 -12.61 24.82
C ARG A 1024 -20.85 -13.26 24.32
N ASP A 1025 -20.88 -13.87 23.14
CA ASP A 1025 -19.72 -14.57 22.60
C ASP A 1025 -18.65 -13.57 22.13
N LEU A 1026 -19.05 -12.42 21.57
CA LEU A 1026 -18.15 -11.32 21.24
C LEU A 1026 -17.49 -10.70 22.48
N GLU A 1027 -18.27 -10.44 23.53
CA GLU A 1027 -17.77 -9.92 24.81
C GLU A 1027 -16.67 -10.84 25.39
N LYS A 1028 -16.91 -12.16 25.37
CA LYS A 1028 -15.94 -13.17 25.82
C LYS A 1028 -14.71 -13.25 24.91
N ALA A 1029 -14.87 -13.03 23.60
CA ALA A 1029 -13.78 -13.06 22.65
C ALA A 1029 -12.84 -11.86 22.83
N ILE A 1030 -13.40 -10.65 23.02
CA ILE A 1030 -12.62 -9.43 23.33
C ILE A 1030 -11.86 -9.59 24.66
N GLN A 1031 -12.48 -10.23 25.65
CA GLN A 1031 -11.82 -10.54 26.94
C GLN A 1031 -10.80 -11.70 26.87
N GLY A 1032 -10.69 -12.38 25.72
CA GLY A 1032 -9.75 -13.48 25.51
C GLY A 1032 -10.19 -14.84 26.07
N PHE A 1033 -11.43 -15.00 26.50
CA PHE A 1033 -11.97 -16.28 27.00
C PHE A 1033 -12.41 -17.24 25.89
N VAL A 1034 -12.72 -16.70 24.71
CA VAL A 1034 -13.15 -17.44 23.52
C VAL A 1034 -12.26 -17.02 22.35
N VAL A 1035 -11.92 -17.96 21.47
CA VAL A 1035 -11.14 -17.65 20.27
C VAL A 1035 -11.99 -16.81 19.31
N MET A 1036 -11.42 -15.74 18.79
CA MET A 1036 -12.07 -14.87 17.80
C MET A 1036 -12.31 -15.68 16.51
N SER A 1037 -13.57 -15.96 16.18
CA SER A 1037 -13.95 -16.58 14.90
C SER A 1037 -14.19 -15.52 13.82
N GLU A 1038 -14.08 -15.90 12.55
CA GLU A 1038 -14.36 -15.02 11.40
C GLU A 1038 -15.74 -14.34 11.49
N SER A 1039 -16.74 -15.07 11.99
CA SER A 1039 -18.10 -14.55 12.22
C SER A 1039 -18.14 -13.47 13.31
N LEU A 1040 -17.40 -13.65 14.41
CA LEU A 1040 -17.29 -12.65 15.48
C LEU A 1040 -16.47 -11.45 15.02
N GLU A 1041 -15.47 -11.67 14.18
CA GLU A 1041 -14.61 -10.61 13.63
C GLU A 1041 -15.41 -9.71 12.69
N THR A 1042 -16.29 -10.31 11.88
CA THR A 1042 -17.25 -9.57 11.07
C THR A 1042 -18.17 -8.71 11.92
N ILE A 1043 -18.64 -9.22 13.08
CA ILE A 1043 -19.47 -8.43 14.02
C ILE A 1043 -18.64 -7.31 14.65
N TYR A 1044 -17.41 -7.58 15.08
CA TYR A 1044 -16.50 -6.59 15.66
C TYR A 1044 -16.23 -5.44 14.69
N ARG A 1045 -15.89 -5.75 13.43
CA ARG A 1045 -15.70 -4.75 12.36
C ARG A 1045 -17.00 -3.99 12.08
N ALA A 1046 -18.14 -4.67 12.03
CA ALA A 1046 -19.44 -4.01 11.84
C ALA A 1046 -19.78 -3.03 12.97
N PHE A 1047 -19.51 -3.39 14.23
CA PHE A 1047 -19.70 -2.49 15.38
C PHE A 1047 -18.76 -1.30 15.33
N GLY A 1048 -17.52 -1.51 14.91
CA GLY A 1048 -16.58 -0.45 14.59
C GLY A 1048 -17.14 0.58 13.61
N ASN A 1049 -17.73 0.08 12.53
CA ASN A 1049 -18.25 0.89 11.43
C ASN A 1049 -19.72 1.34 11.60
N ASN A 1050 -20.34 1.14 12.78
CA ASN A 1050 -21.76 1.44 13.03
C ASN A 1050 -22.74 0.73 12.05
N GLN A 1051 -22.36 -0.43 11.54
CA GLN A 1051 -23.17 -1.26 10.64
C GLN A 1051 -23.85 -2.41 11.39
N VAL A 1052 -24.97 -2.88 10.86
CA VAL A 1052 -25.68 -4.04 11.39
C VAL A 1052 -24.98 -5.31 10.89
N PRO A 1053 -24.61 -6.26 11.77
CA PRO A 1053 -23.93 -7.48 11.35
C PRO A 1053 -24.78 -8.37 10.42
N GLN A 1054 -24.14 -9.03 9.45
CA GLN A 1054 -24.82 -9.91 8.48
C GLN A 1054 -25.57 -11.08 9.14
N LEU A 1055 -25.06 -11.59 10.27
CA LEU A 1055 -25.73 -12.63 11.06
C LEU A 1055 -27.13 -12.19 11.49
N TRP A 1056 -27.28 -10.93 11.88
CA TRP A 1056 -28.57 -10.36 12.31
C TRP A 1056 -29.48 -10.12 11.12
N HIS A 1057 -28.95 -9.70 9.96
CA HIS A 1057 -29.74 -9.57 8.72
C HIS A 1057 -30.33 -10.90 8.24
N THR A 1058 -29.58 -11.99 8.34
CA THR A 1058 -30.04 -13.32 7.87
C THR A 1058 -31.28 -13.82 8.64
N LYS A 1059 -31.43 -13.42 9.90
CA LYS A 1059 -32.56 -13.78 10.77
C LYS A 1059 -33.55 -12.64 10.98
N GLY A 1060 -33.16 -11.42 10.62
CA GLY A 1060 -33.88 -10.18 10.85
C GLY A 1060 -34.71 -9.75 9.64
N TYR A 1061 -35.38 -8.62 9.80
CA TYR A 1061 -36.16 -7.99 8.73
C TYR A 1061 -35.23 -7.18 7.81
N LEU A 1062 -35.65 -6.99 6.56
CA LEU A 1062 -34.90 -6.22 5.57
C LEU A 1062 -34.81 -4.75 6.03
N SER A 1063 -33.60 -4.25 6.18
CA SER A 1063 -33.34 -2.86 6.61
C SER A 1063 -31.98 -2.43 6.11
N THR A 1064 -31.87 -1.16 5.71
CA THR A 1064 -30.62 -0.50 5.32
C THR A 1064 -30.17 0.54 6.35
N LYS A 1065 -30.83 0.56 7.53
CA LYS A 1065 -30.54 1.50 8.62
C LYS A 1065 -29.18 1.22 9.26
N THR A 1066 -28.54 2.27 9.78
CA THR A 1066 -27.33 2.16 10.61
C THR A 1066 -27.65 1.43 11.93
N LEU A 1067 -26.62 0.89 12.60
CA LEU A 1067 -26.79 0.10 13.82
C LEU A 1067 -27.64 0.81 14.87
N ALA A 1068 -27.36 2.08 15.17
CA ALA A 1068 -28.11 2.86 16.16
C ALA A 1068 -29.59 3.07 15.77
N CYS A 1069 -29.86 3.43 14.51
CA CYS A 1069 -31.21 3.59 14.00
C CYS A 1069 -31.96 2.25 13.89
N TRP A 1070 -31.23 1.16 13.66
CA TRP A 1070 -31.80 -0.18 13.60
C TRP A 1070 -32.19 -0.70 14.98
N ILE A 1071 -31.38 -0.45 16.01
CA ILE A 1071 -31.69 -0.82 17.40
C ILE A 1071 -32.96 -0.09 17.88
N THR A 1072 -33.05 1.22 17.63
CA THR A 1072 -34.24 2.01 17.98
C THR A 1072 -35.48 1.56 17.21
N ASP A 1073 -35.34 1.24 15.92
CA ASP A 1073 -36.43 0.65 15.12
C ASP A 1073 -36.87 -0.71 15.68
N LEU A 1074 -35.92 -1.57 16.06
CA LEU A 1074 -36.20 -2.87 16.67
C LEU A 1074 -36.91 -2.72 18.02
N GLN A 1075 -36.53 -1.74 18.85
CA GLN A 1075 -37.23 -1.43 20.09
C GLN A 1075 -38.70 -1.07 19.83
N HIS A 1076 -38.96 -0.18 18.87
CA HIS A 1076 -40.33 0.20 18.50
C HIS A 1076 -41.14 -0.99 17.99
N ARG A 1077 -40.52 -1.90 17.22
CA ARG A 1077 -41.18 -3.13 16.72
C ARG A 1077 -41.53 -4.09 17.85
N ILE A 1078 -40.58 -4.35 18.75
CA ILE A 1078 -40.78 -5.21 19.92
C ILE A 1078 -41.91 -4.68 20.78
N GLU A 1079 -41.92 -3.37 21.04
CA GLU A 1079 -42.96 -2.75 21.83
C GLU A 1079 -44.32 -2.81 21.12
N TYR A 1080 -44.37 -2.54 19.81
CA TYR A 1080 -45.60 -2.67 19.02
C TYR A 1080 -46.20 -4.08 19.09
N VAL A 1081 -45.38 -5.12 18.91
CA VAL A 1081 -45.83 -6.52 18.97
C VAL A 1081 -46.28 -6.89 20.39
N ARG A 1082 -45.50 -6.49 21.42
CA ARG A 1082 -45.88 -6.71 22.82
C ARG A 1082 -47.22 -6.05 23.15
N ASN A 1083 -47.44 -4.83 22.68
CA ASN A 1083 -48.70 -4.12 22.87
C ASN A 1083 -49.88 -4.82 22.22
N TRP A 1084 -49.66 -5.38 21.03
CA TRP A 1084 -50.69 -6.17 20.36
C TRP A 1084 -51.04 -7.40 21.20
N CYS A 1085 -50.07 -8.06 21.84
CA CYS A 1085 -50.32 -9.18 22.76
C CYS A 1085 -51.09 -8.76 24.02
N ASP A 1086 -50.70 -7.65 24.66
CA ASP A 1086 -51.22 -7.22 25.96
C ASP A 1086 -52.61 -6.56 25.88
N LYS A 1087 -52.83 -5.72 24.84
CA LYS A 1087 -54.03 -4.86 24.73
C LYS A 1087 -55.00 -5.29 23.62
N GLY A 1088 -54.63 -6.27 22.80
CA GLY A 1088 -55.43 -6.69 21.65
C GLY A 1088 -55.16 -5.88 20.37
N LEU A 1089 -56.04 -6.01 19.37
CA LEU A 1089 -55.84 -5.40 18.04
C LEU A 1089 -55.73 -3.86 18.13
N PRO A 1090 -54.65 -3.24 17.63
CA PRO A 1090 -54.50 -1.78 17.63
C PRO A 1090 -55.49 -1.12 16.66
N VAL A 1091 -55.85 0.15 16.95
CA VAL A 1091 -56.78 0.95 16.12
C VAL A 1091 -56.23 1.17 14.71
N SER A 1092 -54.92 1.41 14.60
CA SER A 1092 -54.19 1.47 13.34
C SER A 1092 -52.96 0.59 13.45
N SER A 1093 -52.75 -0.28 12.47
CA SER A 1093 -51.64 -1.23 12.46
C SER A 1093 -50.42 -0.64 11.75
N TRP A 1094 -49.25 -0.74 12.39
CA TRP A 1094 -47.99 -0.32 11.79
C TRP A 1094 -47.50 -1.42 10.84
N ILE A 1095 -47.82 -1.29 9.54
CA ILE A 1095 -47.56 -2.35 8.56
C ILE A 1095 -46.07 -2.58 8.35
N CYS A 1096 -45.27 -1.52 8.35
CA CYS A 1096 -43.81 -1.59 8.19
C CYS A 1096 -43.11 -2.19 9.41
N GLY A 1097 -43.80 -2.32 10.56
CA GLY A 1097 -43.27 -2.88 11.80
C GLY A 1097 -43.22 -4.41 11.83
N LEU A 1098 -43.99 -5.08 10.96
CA LEU A 1098 -44.09 -6.54 10.90
C LEU A 1098 -42.95 -7.17 10.09
N PHE A 1099 -42.59 -8.42 10.39
CA PHE A 1099 -41.67 -9.21 9.55
C PHE A 1099 -42.32 -9.61 8.22
N PHE A 1100 -43.58 -10.06 8.23
CA PHE A 1100 -44.31 -10.48 7.03
C PHE A 1100 -45.64 -9.73 6.87
N PRO A 1101 -45.63 -8.52 6.28
CA PRO A 1101 -46.85 -7.76 6.00
C PRO A 1101 -47.87 -8.51 5.14
N GLN A 1102 -47.43 -9.39 4.23
CA GLN A 1102 -48.32 -10.20 3.38
C GLN A 1102 -49.20 -11.15 4.20
N SER A 1103 -48.67 -11.72 5.28
CA SER A 1103 -49.44 -12.58 6.19
C SER A 1103 -50.53 -11.77 6.89
N PHE A 1104 -50.24 -10.53 7.25
CA PHE A 1104 -51.21 -9.59 7.84
C PHE A 1104 -52.31 -9.22 6.83
N LEU A 1105 -51.97 -8.84 5.60
CA LEU A 1105 -52.94 -8.53 4.53
C LEU A 1105 -53.85 -9.74 4.24
N THR A 1106 -53.26 -10.93 4.12
CA THR A 1106 -54.02 -12.17 3.91
C THR A 1106 -54.90 -12.48 5.12
N GLY A 1107 -54.40 -12.26 6.35
CA GLY A 1107 -55.17 -12.41 7.58
C GLY A 1107 -56.40 -11.50 7.63
N THR A 1108 -56.27 -10.27 7.15
CA THR A 1108 -57.39 -9.32 7.01
C THR A 1108 -58.43 -9.80 5.99
N LEU A 1109 -57.99 -10.23 4.79
CA LEU A 1109 -58.89 -10.81 3.78
C LEU A 1109 -59.61 -12.05 4.30
N GLN A 1110 -58.90 -12.94 5.01
CA GLN A 1110 -59.49 -14.12 5.63
C GLN A 1110 -60.52 -13.75 6.70
N THR A 1111 -60.28 -12.70 7.48
CA THR A 1111 -61.23 -12.23 8.51
C THR A 1111 -62.50 -11.70 7.87
N TYR A 1112 -62.37 -10.91 6.79
CA TYR A 1112 -63.50 -10.42 6.01
C TYR A 1112 -64.28 -11.55 5.31
N ALA A 1113 -63.58 -12.46 4.64
CA ALA A 1113 -64.15 -13.65 3.99
C ALA A 1113 -64.93 -14.52 4.98
N ARG A 1114 -64.44 -14.67 6.22
CA ARG A 1114 -65.14 -15.41 7.29
C ARG A 1114 -66.36 -14.68 7.83
N LYS A 1115 -66.30 -13.35 7.96
CA LYS A 1115 -67.40 -12.51 8.45
C LYS A 1115 -68.57 -12.47 7.46
N HIS A 1116 -68.27 -12.33 6.16
CA HIS A 1116 -69.26 -12.18 5.08
C HIS A 1116 -69.53 -13.46 4.28
N ASN A 1117 -68.86 -14.58 4.60
CA ASN A 1117 -68.94 -15.88 3.89
C ASN A 1117 -68.68 -15.78 2.36
N VAL A 1118 -67.70 -14.98 1.95
CA VAL A 1118 -67.27 -14.82 0.55
C VAL A 1118 -65.98 -15.63 0.29
N PRO A 1119 -65.78 -16.24 -0.90
CA PRO A 1119 -64.50 -16.85 -1.26
C PRO A 1119 -63.35 -15.84 -1.22
N ILE A 1120 -62.17 -16.25 -0.73
CA ILE A 1120 -61.02 -15.34 -0.61
C ILE A 1120 -60.47 -14.92 -1.98
N ASP A 1121 -60.52 -15.79 -2.98
CA ASP A 1121 -59.92 -15.55 -4.30
C ASP A 1121 -60.61 -14.42 -5.10
N THR A 1122 -61.85 -14.09 -4.74
CA THR A 1122 -62.62 -13.01 -5.37
C THR A 1122 -62.42 -11.65 -4.71
N LEU A 1123 -61.70 -11.61 -3.58
CA LEU A 1123 -61.49 -10.37 -2.83
C LEU A 1123 -60.24 -9.63 -3.31
N ARG A 1124 -60.36 -8.32 -3.45
CA ARG A 1124 -59.28 -7.37 -3.68
C ARG A 1124 -59.32 -6.28 -2.60
N PHE A 1125 -58.25 -5.51 -2.48
CA PHE A 1125 -58.24 -4.33 -1.60
C PHE A 1125 -58.55 -3.07 -2.41
N ASP A 1126 -59.58 -2.35 -1.98
CA ASP A 1126 -59.75 -0.93 -2.27
C ASP A 1126 -59.10 -0.11 -1.15
N PHE A 1127 -58.71 1.13 -1.43
CA PHE A 1127 -58.02 1.99 -0.48
C PHE A 1127 -58.61 3.40 -0.43
N GLU A 1128 -58.62 3.99 0.76
CA GLU A 1128 -58.98 5.39 0.99
C GLU A 1128 -57.95 6.02 1.93
N VAL A 1129 -57.37 7.16 1.53
CA VAL A 1129 -56.37 7.87 2.34
C VAL A 1129 -57.08 8.86 3.26
N MET A 1130 -56.80 8.78 4.56
CA MET A 1130 -57.35 9.66 5.60
C MET A 1130 -56.50 10.93 5.75
N ASP A 1131 -57.02 11.99 6.39
CA ASP A 1131 -56.28 13.25 6.61
C ASP A 1131 -55.38 13.25 7.87
N VAL A 1132 -55.26 12.10 8.55
CA VAL A 1132 -54.47 11.95 9.79
C VAL A 1132 -53.14 11.30 9.46
N THR A 1133 -52.03 11.92 9.86
CA THR A 1133 -50.68 11.33 9.75
C THR A 1133 -50.25 10.83 11.12
N LEU A 1134 -49.90 9.55 11.21
CA LEU A 1134 -49.43 8.90 12.45
C LEU A 1134 -47.97 8.46 12.29
N GLN A 1135 -47.13 8.81 13.26
CA GLN A 1135 -45.74 8.37 13.35
C GLN A 1135 -45.55 7.45 14.56
N GLN A 1136 -44.89 6.31 14.35
CA GLN A 1136 -44.69 5.33 15.43
C GLN A 1136 -43.75 5.84 16.54
N SER A 1137 -42.78 6.69 16.21
CA SER A 1137 -41.86 7.31 17.18
C SER A 1137 -42.56 8.28 18.13
N THR A 1138 -43.52 9.06 17.65
CA THR A 1138 -44.33 9.95 18.51
C THR A 1138 -45.25 9.12 19.40
N ILE A 1139 -45.86 8.06 18.84
CA ILE A 1139 -46.66 7.09 19.60
C ILE A 1139 -45.83 6.44 20.71
N TYR A 1140 -44.59 6.04 20.45
CA TYR A 1140 -43.68 5.47 21.45
C TYR A 1140 -43.41 6.44 22.61
N ASN A 1141 -43.10 7.71 22.29
CA ASN A 1141 -42.71 8.73 23.27
C ASN A 1141 -43.89 9.27 24.09
N GLU A 1142 -45.02 9.57 23.44
CA GLU A 1142 -46.20 10.18 24.08
C GLU A 1142 -47.00 9.18 24.94
N ARG A 1143 -46.75 7.87 24.75
CA ARG A 1143 -47.43 6.81 25.48
C ARG A 1143 -47.09 6.77 26.97
N ALA A 1144 -45.95 7.30 27.38
CA ALA A 1144 -45.62 7.44 28.80
C ALA A 1144 -46.49 8.49 29.52
N THR A 1145 -47.17 9.36 28.76
CA THR A 1145 -47.84 10.57 29.28
C THR A 1145 -49.34 10.67 28.97
N THR A 1146 -49.88 9.94 27.99
CA THR A 1146 -51.27 10.16 27.50
C THR A 1146 -52.10 8.86 27.36
N ASP A 1147 -53.43 8.96 27.55
CA ASP A 1147 -54.42 7.87 27.40
C ASP A 1147 -54.64 7.45 25.92
N ASN A 1148 -54.97 6.16 25.69
CA ASN A 1148 -55.03 5.50 24.37
C ASN A 1148 -55.92 6.19 23.30
N GLY A 1149 -56.88 7.04 23.69
CA GLY A 1149 -57.85 7.68 22.78
C GLY A 1149 -57.33 8.94 22.08
N GLU A 1150 -56.44 9.70 22.72
CA GLU A 1150 -55.79 10.89 22.14
C GLU A 1150 -54.57 10.51 21.28
N LEU A 1151 -53.97 9.34 21.57
CA LEU A 1151 -52.81 8.75 20.89
C LEU A 1151 -53.01 8.48 19.38
N PHE A 1152 -54.26 8.28 18.93
CA PHE A 1152 -54.60 8.05 17.52
C PHE A 1152 -55.39 9.21 16.90
N HIS A 1153 -55.29 10.42 17.48
CA HIS A 1153 -55.99 11.63 17.03
C HIS A 1153 -57.50 11.44 16.77
N GLY A 1154 -58.18 10.62 17.59
CA GLY A 1154 -59.64 10.42 17.52
C GLY A 1154 -60.13 9.37 16.50
N LEU A 1155 -59.26 8.58 15.87
CA LEU A 1155 -59.64 7.47 14.99
C LEU A 1155 -60.35 6.35 15.78
N ARG A 1156 -61.40 5.74 15.19
CA ARG A 1156 -62.12 4.58 15.76
C ARG A 1156 -61.99 3.39 14.83
N SER A 1157 -61.74 2.19 15.38
CA SER A 1157 -61.58 0.97 14.59
C SER A 1157 -62.75 0.75 13.61
N PRO A 1158 -62.49 0.48 12.32
CA PRO A 1158 -63.52 0.31 11.32
C PRO A 1158 -64.23 -1.04 11.46
N ASP A 1159 -65.50 -1.12 11.07
CA ASP A 1159 -66.27 -2.37 11.12
C ASP A 1159 -65.75 -3.41 10.12
N ASP A 1160 -65.34 -2.97 8.93
CA ASP A 1160 -64.75 -3.78 7.86
C ASP A 1160 -63.43 -3.17 7.37
N GLY A 1161 -62.41 -4.02 7.23
CA GLY A 1161 -61.05 -3.61 6.85
C GLY A 1161 -60.18 -3.23 8.03
N VAL A 1162 -59.01 -2.62 7.74
CA VAL A 1162 -58.03 -2.18 8.74
C VAL A 1162 -57.45 -0.83 8.36
N PHE A 1163 -57.13 -0.01 9.36
CA PHE A 1163 -56.28 1.17 9.16
C PHE A 1163 -54.82 0.76 9.23
N ILE A 1164 -54.03 1.24 8.28
CA ILE A 1164 -52.58 1.06 8.28
C ILE A 1164 -51.90 2.42 8.31
N HIS A 1165 -50.74 2.47 8.97
CA HIS A 1165 -49.89 3.65 9.00
C HIS A 1165 -48.41 3.25 8.89
N GLY A 1166 -47.56 4.25 8.69
CA GLY A 1166 -46.12 4.08 8.52
C GLY A 1166 -45.69 3.75 7.08
N LEU A 1167 -46.54 4.01 6.10
CA LEU A 1167 -46.15 4.01 4.69
C LEU A 1167 -45.49 5.33 4.31
N PHE A 1168 -44.59 5.27 3.34
CA PHE A 1168 -43.84 6.41 2.85
C PHE A 1168 -44.09 6.59 1.35
N ILE A 1169 -44.07 7.84 0.89
CA ILE A 1169 -44.03 8.18 -0.53
C ILE A 1169 -42.63 8.73 -0.81
N GLU A 1170 -41.96 8.10 -1.77
CA GLU A 1170 -40.72 8.62 -2.33
C GLU A 1170 -41.02 9.41 -3.61
N ALA A 1171 -40.27 10.50 -3.84
CA ALA A 1171 -40.39 11.40 -4.99
C ALA A 1171 -41.75 12.10 -5.16
N GLY A 1172 -42.63 12.05 -4.17
CA GLY A 1172 -43.92 12.73 -4.14
C GLY A 1172 -44.43 12.97 -2.74
N ARG A 1173 -45.50 13.75 -2.60
CA ARG A 1173 -46.24 13.97 -1.35
C ARG A 1173 -47.73 13.84 -1.56
N TRP A 1174 -48.44 13.46 -0.51
CA TRP A 1174 -49.90 13.47 -0.52
C TRP A 1174 -50.45 14.79 0.01
N ALA A 1175 -51.24 15.49 -0.81
CA ALA A 1175 -51.90 16.74 -0.43
C ALA A 1175 -53.35 16.76 -0.95
N ARG A 1176 -54.30 16.50 -0.04
CA ARG A 1176 -55.73 16.49 -0.38
C ARG A 1176 -56.25 17.85 -0.88
N SER A 1177 -55.65 18.95 -0.42
CA SER A 1177 -55.98 20.32 -0.86
C SER A 1177 -55.62 20.61 -2.31
N GLU A 1178 -54.64 19.90 -2.88
CA GLU A 1178 -54.10 20.10 -4.23
C GLU A 1178 -54.56 19.00 -5.21
N GLY A 1179 -55.48 18.13 -4.79
CA GLY A 1179 -56.06 17.09 -5.65
C GLY A 1179 -55.42 15.71 -5.55
N GLY A 1180 -54.58 15.43 -4.54
CA GLY A 1180 -54.04 14.09 -4.27
C GLY A 1180 -52.51 14.02 -4.25
N LEU A 1181 -51.92 13.14 -5.07
CA LEU A 1181 -50.47 12.95 -5.18
C LEU A 1181 -49.84 14.13 -5.95
N VAL A 1182 -48.87 14.81 -5.34
CA VAL A 1182 -48.15 15.97 -5.91
C VAL A 1182 -46.65 15.70 -5.83
N ASP A 1183 -45.85 16.40 -6.63
CA ASP A 1183 -44.39 16.34 -6.54
C ASP A 1183 -43.88 16.76 -5.14
N ALA A 1184 -42.77 16.15 -4.72
CA ALA A 1184 -42.14 16.43 -3.44
C ALA A 1184 -41.59 17.87 -3.39
N LYS A 1185 -41.54 18.47 -2.19
CA LYS A 1185 -40.85 19.75 -2.03
C LYS A 1185 -39.34 19.56 -2.17
N HIS A 1186 -38.63 20.62 -2.55
CA HIS A 1186 -37.16 20.61 -2.60
C HIS A 1186 -36.60 20.22 -1.21
N ARG A 1187 -35.68 19.25 -1.17
CA ARG A 1187 -35.08 18.61 0.04
C ARG A 1187 -36.00 17.72 0.88
N GLU A 1188 -37.27 17.54 0.52
CA GLU A 1188 -38.14 16.53 1.12
C GLU A 1188 -37.94 15.18 0.40
N LEU A 1189 -37.01 14.35 0.89
CA LEU A 1189 -36.65 13.09 0.23
C LEU A 1189 -37.73 12.01 0.35
N ILE A 1190 -38.32 11.91 1.54
CA ILE A 1190 -39.32 10.90 1.88
C ILE A 1190 -40.48 11.62 2.59
N ALA A 1191 -41.68 11.55 2.01
CA ALA A 1191 -42.89 12.07 2.63
C ALA A 1191 -43.65 10.95 3.34
N HIS A 1192 -44.28 11.26 4.49
CA HIS A 1192 -45.13 10.30 5.16
C HIS A 1192 -46.50 10.23 4.47
N LEU A 1193 -46.94 9.00 4.15
CA LEU A 1193 -48.31 8.80 3.73
C LEU A 1193 -49.23 8.85 4.95
N PRO A 1194 -50.35 9.61 4.90
CA PRO A 1194 -51.36 9.56 5.94
C PRO A 1194 -51.95 8.16 6.11
N VAL A 1195 -52.71 7.95 7.19
CA VAL A 1195 -53.36 6.67 7.49
C VAL A 1195 -54.20 6.20 6.30
N VAL A 1196 -53.99 4.97 5.85
CA VAL A 1196 -54.75 4.37 4.74
C VAL A 1196 -55.76 3.38 5.30
N TRP A 1197 -57.01 3.50 4.89
CA TRP A 1197 -58.04 2.50 5.13
C TRP A 1197 -58.02 1.46 4.02
N LEU A 1198 -57.66 0.23 4.34
CA LEU A 1198 -57.73 -0.90 3.42
C LEU A 1198 -59.10 -1.58 3.54
N LYS A 1199 -59.91 -1.49 2.48
CA LYS A 1199 -61.26 -2.07 2.39
C LYS A 1199 -61.26 -3.29 1.48
N PRO A 1200 -61.57 -4.50 1.98
CA PRO A 1200 -61.82 -5.63 1.11
C PRO A 1200 -63.07 -5.41 0.24
N CYS A 1201 -62.95 -5.55 -1.08
CA CYS A 1201 -64.04 -5.41 -2.05
C CYS A 1201 -64.01 -6.52 -3.10
N THR A 1202 -65.08 -6.67 -3.89
CA THR A 1202 -65.18 -7.65 -4.99
C THR A 1202 -64.95 -7.02 -6.37
N GLU A 1203 -65.27 -5.74 -6.54
CA GLU A 1203 -65.08 -4.97 -7.78
C GLU A 1203 -64.27 -3.69 -7.51
N LEU A 1204 -63.47 -3.26 -8.49
CA LEU A 1204 -62.53 -2.14 -8.38
C LEU A 1204 -62.75 -1.17 -9.56
N GLU A 1205 -63.11 0.08 -9.26
CA GLU A 1205 -63.30 1.13 -10.28
C GLU A 1205 -61.99 1.91 -10.49
N MET A 1206 -61.36 1.77 -11.66
CA MET A 1206 -60.03 2.34 -11.93
C MET A 1206 -60.03 3.85 -12.22
N GLY A 1207 -61.16 4.46 -12.61
CA GLY A 1207 -61.38 5.91 -12.69
C GLY A 1207 -60.17 6.77 -13.12
N GLN A 1208 -59.86 7.81 -12.34
CA GLN A 1208 -58.67 8.66 -12.46
C GLN A 1208 -57.53 8.21 -11.52
N ARG A 1209 -57.55 6.95 -11.04
CA ARG A 1209 -56.61 6.48 -10.02
C ARG A 1209 -55.26 6.14 -10.66
N TYR A 1210 -54.18 6.57 -10.04
CA TYR A 1210 -52.84 6.16 -10.40
C TYR A 1210 -52.51 4.84 -9.71
N GLU A 1211 -52.14 3.83 -10.50
CA GLU A 1211 -51.65 2.56 -9.99
C GLU A 1211 -50.20 2.74 -9.53
N ALA A 1212 -50.03 2.93 -8.21
CA ALA A 1212 -48.74 3.10 -7.55
C ALA A 1212 -48.20 1.75 -7.07
N PRO A 1213 -46.91 1.43 -7.30
CA PRO A 1213 -46.29 0.25 -6.71
C PRO A 1213 -46.13 0.44 -5.20
N LEU A 1214 -46.34 -0.64 -4.43
CA LEU A 1214 -46.08 -0.72 -3.00
C LEU A 1214 -45.05 -1.82 -2.77
N TYR A 1215 -43.92 -1.46 -2.18
CA TYR A 1215 -42.78 -2.35 -1.92
C TYR A 1215 -42.74 -2.85 -0.48
#